data_AF-A0A1I4MPE7-F1
#
_entry.id   AF-A0A1I4MPE7-F1
#
_cell.length_a   1.000
_cell.length_b   1.000
_cell.length_c   1.000
_cell.angle_alpha   90.00
_cell.angle_beta   90.00
_cell.angle_gamma   90.00
#
_symmetry.space_group_name_H-M   'P 1'
#
loop_
_entity.id
_entity.type
_entity.pdbx_description
1 polymer ?
#
loop_
_entity_poly.entity_id
_entity_poly.type
_entity_poly.pdbx_seq_one_letter_code
_entity_poly.pdbx_strand_id
1 'polypeptide(L)'
;MAQDVAQHCNAFSLALTLADPTKVSQLRALLALQRDAINAGLSTIRSLHYARFLPLEALGQILFVAEYDGPSDTFVEELARALKAPLNMLLHEVKAGPPLPIELHPEDFKAYVEKARGLDTSPFGAYEEKTVQQVLDTEPPPCAGDAGRAASRVGDEATASRIAGPFSLLMRLEDPHKLPELLSRLADPYTKGRIDAALRSLDYVHYARFLPLIDRGALMIITEFDGIMRDYVMDFAAALDREFSLILAYMKGRPMLPVSEYPAEFWDYVSANLVEDTGLYSAYPGKTVLDIVGADKPKNAPDQPRGPAPAVDQTDVQGNVLRGFRPSKAFHYYLTFPDASKGRAFVSKFPVTSGQGKPSNDSVCFNIGFTHAGLANLGVPQPILGAFPEAFRAGPAARAERTGDAGDDALGNWSVGGPTSPAVHAVVSVLCRPGADDAAARQQVEALIVAYGVQPQLCASGQVYAIKAETLAGAADTIHFGYRDGISQPRIEGITDLTGRDQKANAVAGDFLLGHDYLNSRGGRYIGKLFEPLARNGTYAAFRIIEQKVAEFEHWLEVTAQASGLTTEVLAAKLMGRFRDGTPIAKYDTPASDPTDDFDYAGPDEKSTAGDPNGLRCPIGAHIRRFNPRSGLVLGLPWGRHLIRRGLPFGPRYVGKDEGSVQRGLVGMFICGDLEAQFEFLLNVWGRRDLSAYGLRGTQDPFTAHAPTRFHLMDGDKGCRSIPVDRLTRTLGSLYLFMPGIKGLAWIGSGIWLQGENAALAQRMMAVATRAQERGLDPTSPAFRNDPYPSYANRRKGSPVEKMGFEQNSYWVFSHDLVTKVCDPANQNVFLKPGRNRLHTPRPFGISAETDDGLFFMDPPRHTVVRPAMDEVFATAIGPVLKSVQAQADALVDSVAGLPRLEIVKGYAGRIAPWAFMEAMGIPPGPEGAPPDMERFMVEAWTRAMLSGRSPSLPAELRVAGGTSGLALHSYLAALAREQVGTDNTCPMASTHLMSGLRKLSCSEIAPPLNADEVVNTASHFALGGYLSTEFLIITGIYNLLKHDQWTRLHDEPALIGKAVWEMLRYDAPFQMADRWVEAETELGGVTIPPRSKVTVVYGSANRDPAIFTDPDRFDITRDFDAKAIYGFGHGIHRCIGERLALVVASAAIGALVRKFPNARLSSKDQGEWLPDPYFRSLTKLTIDLT
;
A
#
# COMPACT_ATOMS: atom_id res chain seq x y z
N MET A 1 -50.29 4.63 1.90
CA MET A 1 -49.77 3.28 1.58
C MET A 1 -48.34 3.49 1.10
N ALA A 2 -47.28 3.12 1.80
CA ALA A 2 -47.15 2.36 3.03
C ALA A 2 -46.08 3.04 3.92
N GLN A 3 -46.41 3.27 5.19
CA GLN A 3 -45.44 3.19 6.26
C GLN A 3 -44.97 1.74 6.28
N ASP A 4 -43.70 1.48 6.01
CA ASP A 4 -43.05 0.26 6.48
C ASP A 4 -41.99 0.66 7.50
N VAL A 5 -42.21 0.07 8.67
CA VAL A 5 -41.58 0.17 9.98
C VAL A 5 -40.05 0.11 9.91
N ALA A 6 -39.38 1.20 10.32
CA ALA A 6 -38.03 1.11 10.87
C ALA A 6 -38.16 1.09 12.41
N GLN A 7 -38.12 -0.11 13.00
CA GLN A 7 -38.09 -0.31 14.46
C GLN A 7 -36.81 0.33 15.03
N HIS A 8 -36.95 1.23 16.00
CA HIS A 8 -35.84 1.97 16.61
C HIS A 8 -35.33 1.19 17.83
N CYS A 9 -34.14 0.57 17.73
CA CYS A 9 -33.39 0.08 18.89
C CYS A 9 -32.85 1.29 19.69
N ASN A 10 -33.23 1.39 20.97
CA ASN A 10 -32.86 2.50 21.84
C ASN A 10 -31.71 2.12 22.78
N ALA A 11 -30.76 3.05 22.97
CA ALA A 11 -29.71 2.92 23.99
C ALA A 11 -30.23 3.41 25.35
N PHE A 12 -29.73 2.81 26.43
CA PHE A 12 -29.94 3.28 27.80
C PHE A 12 -28.62 3.24 28.56
N SER A 13 -28.31 4.33 29.27
CA SER A 13 -27.21 4.36 30.22
C SER A 13 -27.61 5.06 31.52
N LEU A 14 -27.26 4.47 32.65
CA LEU A 14 -27.57 4.97 33.99
C LEU A 14 -26.29 4.97 34.85
N ALA A 15 -25.78 6.15 35.17
CA ALA A 15 -24.58 6.31 35.98
C ALA A 15 -24.92 6.41 37.47
N LEU A 16 -24.55 5.39 38.26
CA LEU A 16 -24.75 5.35 39.70
C LEU A 16 -23.49 5.86 40.41
N THR A 17 -23.50 7.13 40.79
CA THR A 17 -22.36 7.75 41.48
C THR A 17 -22.43 7.46 42.97
N LEU A 18 -21.44 6.74 43.51
CA LEU A 18 -21.46 6.34 44.92
C LEU A 18 -21.16 7.52 45.83
N ALA A 19 -21.75 7.52 47.03
CA ALA A 19 -21.41 8.45 48.10
C ALA A 19 -20.00 8.21 48.64
N ASP A 20 -19.58 6.94 48.67
CA ASP A 20 -18.23 6.50 49.00
C ASP A 20 -17.61 5.75 47.79
N PRO A 21 -16.69 6.40 47.04
CA PRO A 21 -16.01 5.80 45.90
C PRO A 21 -15.24 4.52 46.20
N THR A 22 -14.82 4.30 47.46
CA THR A 22 -14.02 3.12 47.82
C THR A 22 -14.85 1.82 47.85
N LYS A 23 -16.18 1.95 47.86
CA LYS A 23 -17.10 0.80 47.88
C LYS A 23 -17.32 0.14 46.53
N VAL A 24 -16.77 0.66 45.42
CA VAL A 24 -16.98 0.07 44.08
C VAL A 24 -16.54 -1.40 44.06
N SER A 25 -15.37 -1.74 44.59
CA SER A 25 -14.88 -3.13 44.61
C SER A 25 -15.74 -4.05 45.50
N GLN A 26 -16.29 -3.52 46.60
CA GLN A 26 -17.20 -4.26 47.48
C GLN A 26 -18.55 -4.52 46.78
N LEU A 27 -19.12 -3.50 46.15
CA LEU A 27 -20.37 -3.62 45.39
C LEU A 27 -20.20 -4.50 44.15
N ARG A 28 -19.03 -4.47 43.49
CA ARG A 28 -18.66 -5.40 42.42
C ARG A 28 -18.76 -6.86 42.89
N ALA A 29 -18.19 -7.19 44.05
CA ALA A 29 -18.27 -8.53 44.62
C ALA A 29 -19.70 -8.92 44.98
N LEU A 30 -20.49 -8.00 45.55
CA LEU A 30 -21.90 -8.23 45.86
C LEU A 30 -22.76 -8.45 44.61
N LEU A 31 -22.52 -7.67 43.57
CA LEU A 31 -23.18 -7.81 42.28
C LEU A 31 -22.85 -9.17 41.64
N ALA A 32 -21.58 -9.60 41.68
CA ALA A 32 -21.18 -10.93 41.23
C ALA A 32 -21.88 -12.07 42.00
N LEU A 33 -22.09 -11.91 43.32
CA LEU A 33 -22.86 -12.85 44.14
C LEU A 33 -24.35 -12.91 43.77
N GLN A 34 -24.90 -11.83 43.20
CA GLN A 34 -26.29 -11.77 42.74
C GLN A 34 -26.44 -12.05 41.23
N ARG A 35 -25.40 -12.55 40.56
CA ARG A 35 -25.36 -12.77 39.11
C ARG A 35 -26.57 -13.54 38.58
N ASP A 36 -26.89 -14.67 39.18
CA ASP A 36 -27.97 -15.52 38.70
C ASP A 36 -29.34 -14.86 38.86
N ALA A 37 -29.53 -14.11 39.95
CA ALA A 37 -30.76 -13.36 40.20
C ALA A 37 -30.93 -12.16 39.25
N ILE A 38 -29.84 -11.44 38.95
CA ILE A 38 -29.81 -10.32 38.00
C ILE A 38 -30.09 -10.84 36.58
N ASN A 39 -29.43 -11.93 36.17
CA ASN A 39 -29.63 -12.54 34.86
C ASN A 39 -31.07 -13.06 34.69
N ALA A 40 -31.62 -13.71 35.71
CA ALA A 40 -33.00 -14.20 35.70
C ALA A 40 -34.03 -13.07 35.70
N GLY A 41 -33.72 -11.92 36.30
CA GLY A 41 -34.56 -10.72 36.24
C GLY A 41 -34.55 -10.09 34.84
N LEU A 42 -33.36 -9.84 34.29
CA LEU A 42 -33.19 -9.20 32.98
C LEU A 42 -33.78 -10.02 31.83
N SER A 43 -33.73 -11.36 31.90
CA SER A 43 -34.36 -12.22 30.90
C SER A 43 -35.89 -12.13 30.85
N THR A 44 -36.54 -11.51 31.85
CA THR A 44 -38.00 -11.26 31.82
C THR A 44 -38.38 -10.04 30.97
N ILE A 45 -37.41 -9.19 30.61
CA ILE A 45 -37.62 -7.99 29.79
C ILE A 45 -37.53 -8.36 28.32
N ARG A 46 -38.68 -8.53 27.65
CA ARG A 46 -38.75 -9.02 26.27
C ARG A 46 -38.11 -8.09 25.23
N SER A 47 -38.14 -6.79 25.50
CA SER A 47 -37.56 -5.76 24.64
C SER A 47 -36.04 -5.69 24.73
N LEU A 48 -35.41 -6.36 25.70
CA LEU A 48 -33.97 -6.24 25.97
C LEU A 48 -33.13 -6.96 24.93
N HIS A 49 -32.13 -6.26 24.38
CA HIS A 49 -31.08 -6.82 23.52
C HIS A 49 -29.79 -7.06 24.30
N TYR A 50 -29.46 -6.15 25.20
CA TYR A 50 -28.21 -6.15 25.95
C TYR A 50 -28.38 -5.39 27.26
N ALA A 51 -27.70 -5.83 28.33
CA ALA A 51 -27.55 -5.06 29.55
C ALA A 51 -26.27 -5.44 30.30
N ARG A 52 -25.62 -4.48 30.98
CA ARG A 52 -24.43 -4.76 31.77
C ARG A 52 -24.21 -3.76 32.89
N PHE A 53 -23.69 -4.24 34.02
CA PHE A 53 -23.14 -3.41 35.10
C PHE A 53 -21.61 -3.33 35.01
N LEU A 54 -21.10 -2.11 34.91
CA LEU A 54 -19.68 -1.80 34.74
C LEU A 54 -19.18 -1.07 36.01
N PRO A 55 -18.44 -1.74 36.90
CA PRO A 55 -17.83 -1.10 38.07
C PRO A 55 -16.63 -0.26 37.62
N LEU A 56 -16.75 1.06 37.67
CA LEU A 56 -15.70 1.98 37.26
C LEU A 56 -14.97 2.48 38.50
N GLU A 57 -14.07 1.66 39.05
CA GLU A 57 -13.34 1.95 40.29
C GLU A 57 -12.62 3.30 40.23
N ALA A 58 -11.94 3.55 39.11
CA ALA A 58 -11.21 4.80 38.87
C ALA A 58 -12.12 6.04 38.76
N LEU A 59 -13.45 5.87 38.73
CA LEU A 59 -14.45 6.94 38.71
C LEU A 59 -15.34 6.95 39.97
N GLY A 60 -15.29 5.94 40.84
CA GLY A 60 -16.17 5.84 42.00
C GLY A 60 -17.65 5.59 41.64
N GLN A 61 -17.91 4.92 40.50
CA GLN A 61 -19.25 4.77 39.94
C GLN A 61 -19.54 3.32 39.54
N ILE A 62 -20.81 2.98 39.49
CA ILE A 62 -21.31 1.79 38.79
C ILE A 62 -22.15 2.27 37.62
N LEU A 63 -21.73 1.94 36.41
CA LEU A 63 -22.45 2.31 35.20
C LEU A 63 -23.31 1.14 34.75
N PHE A 64 -24.63 1.34 34.63
CA PHE A 64 -25.52 0.38 33.99
C PHE A 64 -25.76 0.80 32.55
N VAL A 65 -25.57 -0.10 31.61
CA VAL A 65 -25.83 0.12 30.17
C VAL A 65 -26.82 -0.92 29.69
N ALA A 66 -27.73 -0.54 28.79
CA ALA A 66 -28.65 -1.45 28.14
C ALA A 66 -29.04 -1.01 26.72
N GLU A 67 -29.57 -1.94 25.93
CA GLU A 67 -30.22 -1.70 24.64
C GLU A 67 -31.55 -2.43 24.60
N TYR A 68 -32.59 -1.75 24.10
CA TYR A 68 -33.96 -2.26 24.14
C TYR A 68 -34.83 -1.69 23.01
N ASP A 69 -35.89 -2.42 22.67
CA ASP A 69 -36.94 -1.97 21.77
C ASP A 69 -38.10 -1.28 22.51
N GLY A 70 -38.64 -0.20 21.94
CA GLY A 70 -39.86 0.45 22.44
C GLY A 70 -39.62 1.67 23.36
N PRO A 71 -40.67 2.20 24.01
CA PRO A 71 -40.60 3.46 24.75
C PRO A 71 -39.73 3.39 26.00
N SER A 72 -38.92 4.43 26.23
CA SER A 72 -38.00 4.53 27.38
C SER A 72 -38.70 4.43 28.74
N ASP A 73 -39.86 5.06 28.89
CA ASP A 73 -40.60 5.02 30.17
C ASP A 73 -41.05 3.59 30.52
N THR A 74 -41.46 2.82 29.51
CA THR A 74 -41.85 1.41 29.66
C THR A 74 -40.67 0.56 30.07
N PHE A 75 -39.51 0.75 29.44
CA PHE A 75 -38.28 0.02 29.79
C PHE A 75 -37.81 0.32 31.22
N VAL A 76 -37.86 1.58 31.67
CA VAL A 76 -37.46 1.97 33.03
C VAL A 76 -38.36 1.30 34.09
N GLU A 77 -39.67 1.18 33.83
CA GLU A 77 -40.59 0.46 34.70
C GLU A 77 -40.33 -1.05 34.74
N GLU A 78 -40.04 -1.67 33.59
CA GLU A 78 -39.69 -3.08 33.49
C GLU A 78 -38.37 -3.38 34.19
N LEU A 79 -37.37 -2.52 34.02
CA LEU A 79 -36.07 -2.60 34.69
C LEU A 79 -36.21 -2.51 36.21
N ALA A 80 -36.99 -1.54 36.72
CA ALA A 80 -37.28 -1.41 38.15
C ALA A 80 -37.97 -2.67 38.70
N ARG A 81 -38.87 -3.29 37.92
CA ARG A 81 -39.58 -4.51 38.31
C ARG A 81 -38.68 -5.76 38.26
N ALA A 82 -37.78 -5.85 37.29
CA ALA A 82 -36.89 -6.98 37.07
C ALA A 82 -35.73 -7.01 38.08
N LEU A 83 -35.19 -5.85 38.44
CA LEU A 83 -33.98 -5.73 39.27
C LEU A 83 -34.22 -5.10 40.64
N LYS A 84 -35.45 -5.21 41.17
CA LYS A 84 -35.89 -4.64 42.47
C LYS A 84 -34.83 -4.66 43.58
N ALA A 85 -34.41 -5.85 44.00
CA ALA A 85 -33.46 -6.00 45.11
C ALA A 85 -32.03 -5.52 44.75
N PRO A 86 -31.45 -5.90 43.59
CA PRO A 86 -30.16 -5.37 43.14
C PRO A 86 -30.11 -3.83 43.02
N LEU A 87 -31.14 -3.21 42.43
CA LEU A 87 -31.19 -1.75 42.24
C LEU A 87 -31.37 -1.01 43.57
N ASN A 88 -32.27 -1.45 44.45
CA ASN A 88 -32.42 -0.85 45.77
C ASN A 88 -31.12 -0.93 46.59
N MET A 89 -30.39 -2.05 46.51
CA MET A 89 -29.08 -2.20 47.15
C MET A 89 -28.06 -1.19 46.60
N LEU A 90 -27.98 -1.04 45.27
CA LEU A 90 -27.05 -0.10 44.64
C LEU A 90 -27.41 1.35 44.96
N LEU A 91 -28.69 1.72 44.83
CA LEU A 91 -29.18 3.08 45.02
C LEU A 91 -29.05 3.56 46.48
N HIS A 92 -29.01 2.63 47.45
CA HIS A 92 -28.72 2.97 48.85
C HIS A 92 -27.34 3.61 49.03
N GLU A 93 -26.38 3.21 48.20
CA GLU A 93 -24.99 3.69 48.26
C GLU A 93 -24.75 4.89 47.32
N VAL A 94 -25.77 5.34 46.58
CA VAL A 94 -25.67 6.41 45.58
C VAL A 94 -25.84 7.79 46.20
N LYS A 95 -24.97 8.72 45.79
CA LYS A 95 -25.03 10.12 46.18
C LYS A 95 -26.30 10.76 45.61
N ALA A 96 -27.17 11.27 46.50
CA ALA A 96 -28.45 11.90 46.14
C ALA A 96 -29.38 10.98 45.31
N GLY A 97 -29.44 9.70 45.69
CA GLY A 97 -30.37 8.72 45.11
C GLY A 97 -31.86 9.02 45.41
N PRO A 98 -32.78 8.34 44.72
CA PRO A 98 -34.22 8.49 44.93
C PRO A 98 -34.64 7.88 46.29
N PRO A 99 -35.84 8.24 46.81
CA PRO A 99 -36.40 7.57 47.97
C PRO A 99 -36.51 6.05 47.75
N LEU A 100 -36.06 5.27 48.73
CA LEU A 100 -36.07 3.81 48.68
C LEU A 100 -37.13 3.25 49.63
N PRO A 101 -37.77 2.11 49.30
CA PRO A 101 -37.53 1.28 48.12
C PRO A 101 -38.25 1.84 46.86
N ILE A 102 -37.61 1.75 45.69
CA ILE A 102 -38.03 2.44 44.44
C ILE A 102 -39.45 2.07 43.98
N GLU A 103 -39.96 0.91 44.38
CA GLU A 103 -41.29 0.41 44.03
C GLU A 103 -42.42 1.20 44.73
N LEU A 104 -42.13 1.85 45.86
CA LEU A 104 -43.07 2.74 46.56
C LEU A 104 -43.01 4.18 46.04
N HIS A 105 -41.99 4.50 45.24
CA HIS A 105 -41.69 5.84 44.74
C HIS A 105 -41.34 5.84 43.23
N PRO A 106 -42.21 5.28 42.35
CA PRO A 106 -41.89 5.06 40.94
C PRO A 106 -41.64 6.35 40.15
N GLU A 107 -42.39 7.42 40.45
CA GLU A 107 -42.23 8.72 39.77
C GLU A 107 -40.94 9.44 40.22
N ASP A 108 -40.54 9.30 41.48
CA ASP A 108 -39.27 9.82 41.98
C ASP A 108 -38.08 9.03 41.38
N PHE A 109 -38.23 7.72 41.19
CA PHE A 109 -37.24 6.89 40.51
C PHE A 109 -37.10 7.27 39.03
N LYS A 110 -38.20 7.47 38.30
CA LYS A 110 -38.18 7.96 36.92
C LYS A 110 -37.50 9.34 36.81
N ALA A 111 -37.86 10.27 37.69
CA ALA A 111 -37.23 11.59 37.74
C ALA A 111 -35.73 11.52 38.05
N TYR A 112 -35.32 10.59 38.92
CA TYR A 112 -33.91 10.31 39.17
C TYR A 112 -33.21 9.73 37.93
N VAL A 113 -33.80 8.75 37.27
CA VAL A 113 -33.25 8.14 36.05
C VAL A 113 -33.05 9.19 34.97
N GLU A 114 -34.06 10.02 34.69
CA GLU A 114 -33.95 11.11 33.69
C GLU A 114 -32.81 12.09 34.00
N LYS A 115 -32.51 12.33 35.28
CA LYS A 115 -31.39 13.19 35.70
C LYS A 115 -30.03 12.47 35.66
N ALA A 116 -30.01 11.16 35.92
CA ALA A 116 -28.80 10.34 35.99
C ALA A 116 -28.46 9.63 34.66
N ARG A 117 -29.30 9.85 33.64
CA ARG A 117 -29.18 9.29 32.29
C ARG A 117 -28.02 9.93 31.54
N GLY A 118 -27.21 9.12 30.87
CA GLY A 118 -26.15 9.58 29.97
C GLY A 118 -26.66 9.96 28.58
N LEU A 119 -25.78 10.47 27.73
CA LEU A 119 -26.09 10.71 26.30
C LEU A 119 -26.25 9.35 25.59
N ASP A 120 -27.48 9.02 25.20
CA ASP A 120 -27.87 7.73 24.61
C ASP A 120 -27.54 7.60 23.10
N THR A 121 -26.62 8.41 22.59
CA THR A 121 -26.20 8.32 21.20
C THR A 121 -24.93 7.48 21.08
N SER A 122 -25.09 6.19 20.80
CA SER A 122 -24.01 5.40 20.20
C SER A 122 -24.11 5.50 18.69
N PRO A 123 -23.13 6.05 17.97
CA PRO A 123 -23.23 6.17 16.53
C PRO A 123 -22.76 4.91 15.78
N PHE A 124 -22.23 3.88 16.46
CA PHE A 124 -21.59 2.70 15.83
C PHE A 124 -21.97 1.40 16.55
N GLY A 125 -22.00 0.29 15.80
CA GLY A 125 -22.14 -1.04 16.35
C GLY A 125 -22.20 -2.12 15.27
N ALA A 126 -21.69 -3.31 15.57
CA ALA A 126 -21.96 -4.52 14.78
C ALA A 126 -22.95 -5.39 15.56
N TYR A 127 -24.12 -5.63 14.98
CA TYR A 127 -25.21 -6.38 15.63
C TYR A 127 -26.18 -7.01 14.61
N GLU A 128 -26.84 -8.11 15.00
CA GLU A 128 -28.04 -8.66 14.35
C GLU A 128 -29.28 -8.39 15.23
N GLU A 129 -30.35 -7.84 14.66
CA GLU A 129 -31.59 -7.37 15.34
C GLU A 129 -32.41 -8.49 16.04
N LYS A 130 -31.87 -9.19 17.06
CA LYS A 130 -32.59 -10.21 17.83
C LYS A 130 -32.59 -9.93 19.33
N THR A 131 -33.76 -9.67 19.91
CA THR A 131 -33.96 -9.58 21.37
C THR A 131 -33.47 -10.84 22.09
N VAL A 132 -33.10 -10.71 23.37
CA VAL A 132 -32.64 -11.83 24.19
C VAL A 132 -33.66 -12.97 24.16
N GLN A 133 -34.96 -12.66 24.24
CA GLN A 133 -36.01 -13.68 24.21
C GLN A 133 -36.03 -14.46 22.88
N GLN A 134 -35.84 -13.79 21.73
CA GLN A 134 -35.79 -14.45 20.42
C GLN A 134 -34.62 -15.44 20.32
N VAL A 135 -33.49 -15.15 20.96
CA VAL A 135 -32.32 -16.04 20.98
C VAL A 135 -32.46 -17.16 22.02
N LEU A 136 -33.12 -16.90 23.16
CA LEU A 136 -33.44 -17.94 24.14
C LEU A 136 -34.50 -18.93 23.63
N ASP A 137 -35.42 -18.48 22.76
CA ASP A 137 -36.45 -19.30 22.14
C ASP A 137 -35.93 -20.15 20.96
N THR A 138 -34.66 -19.98 20.55
CA THR A 138 -34.04 -20.77 19.47
C THR A 138 -33.52 -22.10 20.03
N GLU A 139 -34.03 -23.24 19.53
CA GLU A 139 -33.55 -24.57 19.96
C GLU A 139 -32.04 -24.72 19.66
N PRO A 140 -31.22 -25.20 20.63
CA PRO A 140 -29.82 -25.48 20.37
C PRO A 140 -29.69 -26.55 19.27
N PRO A 141 -28.75 -26.41 18.34
CA PRO A 141 -28.54 -27.42 17.30
C PRO A 141 -28.24 -28.78 17.96
N PRO A 142 -28.73 -29.90 17.39
CA PRO A 142 -28.53 -31.22 18.00
C PRO A 142 -27.03 -31.52 18.16
N CYS A 143 -26.60 -31.70 19.42
CA CYS A 143 -25.23 -32.05 19.78
C CYS A 143 -24.82 -33.38 19.15
N ALA A 144 -23.72 -33.40 18.41
CA ALA A 144 -23.04 -34.62 18.02
C ALA A 144 -22.23 -35.18 19.22
N GLY A 145 -22.80 -36.17 19.91
CA GLY A 145 -22.08 -37.23 20.61
C GLY A 145 -21.51 -36.92 22.00
N ASP A 146 -22.19 -37.45 23.02
CA ASP A 146 -21.70 -37.64 24.39
C ASP A 146 -20.32 -38.31 24.47
N ALA A 147 -19.41 -37.68 25.22
CA ALA A 147 -18.40 -38.37 26.01
C ALA A 147 -18.03 -37.51 27.23
N GLY A 148 -18.87 -37.56 28.26
CA GLY A 148 -18.60 -36.95 29.54
C GLY A 148 -17.40 -37.58 30.25
N ARG A 149 -16.50 -36.73 30.78
CA ARG A 149 -15.76 -36.99 32.02
C ARG A 149 -15.13 -35.71 32.57
N ALA A 150 -15.40 -35.50 33.86
CA ALA A 150 -14.64 -34.72 34.84
C ALA A 150 -14.81 -33.19 34.88
N ALA A 151 -15.93 -32.77 35.46
CA ALA A 151 -15.84 -31.82 36.57
C ALA A 151 -15.01 -32.47 37.71
N SER A 152 -13.78 -32.00 37.89
CA SER A 152 -12.97 -32.00 39.14
C SER A 152 -11.48 -32.19 38.83
N ARG A 153 -10.73 -31.08 38.83
CA ARG A 153 -9.56 -30.84 39.69
C ARG A 153 -8.89 -29.52 39.29
N VAL A 154 -8.54 -28.79 40.32
CA VAL A 154 -7.90 -27.46 40.36
C VAL A 154 -6.55 -27.46 39.63
N GLY A 155 -6.32 -26.42 38.82
CA GLY A 155 -5.00 -25.92 38.40
C GLY A 155 -4.62 -26.18 36.94
N ASP A 156 -5.01 -25.29 36.01
CA ASP A 156 -4.23 -24.90 34.81
C ASP A 156 -5.03 -23.90 33.94
N GLU A 157 -4.40 -22.79 33.56
CA GLU A 157 -4.97 -21.66 32.80
C GLU A 157 -5.25 -21.93 31.30
N ALA A 158 -5.10 -23.17 30.82
CA ALA A 158 -5.11 -23.49 29.38
C ALA A 158 -6.49 -23.90 28.80
N THR A 159 -7.58 -23.88 29.58
CA THR A 159 -8.93 -24.25 29.10
C THR A 159 -9.97 -23.11 29.15
N ALA A 160 -9.55 -21.87 29.33
CA ALA A 160 -10.47 -20.74 29.30
C ALA A 160 -10.87 -20.37 27.85
N SER A 161 -12.19 -20.27 27.63
CA SER A 161 -12.85 -19.55 26.53
C SER A 161 -13.10 -20.30 25.20
N ARG A 162 -14.08 -21.21 25.20
CA ARG A 162 -14.99 -21.40 24.03
C ARG A 162 -16.31 -20.61 24.20
N ILE A 163 -16.41 -19.74 25.20
CA ILE A 163 -17.63 -19.03 25.57
C ILE A 163 -17.30 -17.54 25.73
N ALA A 164 -18.12 -16.69 25.11
CA ALA A 164 -18.11 -15.23 25.11
C ALA A 164 -17.33 -14.58 26.26
N GLY A 165 -16.19 -13.96 25.94
CA GLY A 165 -15.42 -13.14 26.86
C GLY A 165 -15.89 -11.69 26.79
N PRO A 166 -16.25 -11.04 27.92
CA PRO A 166 -16.47 -9.61 27.92
C PRO A 166 -15.14 -8.87 27.75
N PHE A 167 -15.10 -7.87 26.88
CA PHE A 167 -13.99 -6.93 26.78
C PHE A 167 -14.51 -5.51 26.94
N SER A 168 -13.95 -4.81 27.93
CA SER A 168 -14.34 -3.46 28.29
C SER A 168 -13.07 -2.63 28.39
N LEU A 169 -12.85 -1.76 27.42
CA LEU A 169 -11.67 -0.90 27.37
C LEU A 169 -12.10 0.54 27.67
N LEU A 170 -11.68 1.07 28.81
CA LEU A 170 -11.95 2.46 29.20
C LEU A 170 -10.76 3.32 28.79
N MET A 171 -10.90 4.05 27.70
CA MET A 171 -9.86 4.96 27.25
C MET A 171 -10.20 6.38 27.71
N ARG A 172 -9.39 6.92 28.61
CA ARG A 172 -9.51 8.32 28.99
C ARG A 172 -8.90 9.18 27.91
N LEU A 173 -9.60 10.24 27.52
CA LEU A 173 -9.02 11.21 26.60
C LEU A 173 -7.90 11.96 27.33
N GLU A 174 -6.86 12.33 26.58
CA GLU A 174 -5.83 13.26 27.05
C GLU A 174 -6.46 14.62 27.35
N ASP A 175 -7.42 15.05 26.50
CA ASP A 175 -8.23 16.25 26.69
C ASP A 175 -9.73 15.89 26.68
N PRO A 176 -10.40 15.91 27.86
CA PRO A 176 -11.84 15.66 27.99
C PRO A 176 -12.73 16.47 27.06
N HIS A 177 -12.34 17.70 26.70
CA HIS A 177 -13.15 18.60 25.88
C HIS A 177 -13.18 18.21 24.41
N LYS A 178 -12.31 17.28 23.96
CA LYS A 178 -12.26 16.81 22.58
C LYS A 178 -13.17 15.62 22.29
N LEU A 179 -13.89 15.13 23.28
CA LEU A 179 -14.82 14.01 23.08
C LEU A 179 -15.91 14.33 22.02
N PRO A 180 -16.53 15.53 21.96
CA PRO A 180 -17.47 15.87 20.89
C PRO A 180 -16.84 15.88 19.49
N GLU A 181 -15.58 16.30 19.37
CA GLU A 181 -14.84 16.28 18.11
C GLU A 181 -14.56 14.84 17.66
N LEU A 182 -14.07 14.00 18.57
CA LEU A 182 -13.84 12.57 18.33
C LEU A 182 -15.14 11.88 17.90
N LEU A 183 -16.25 12.15 18.58
CA LEU A 183 -17.56 11.61 18.23
C LEU A 183 -18.02 12.08 16.84
N SER A 184 -17.81 13.34 16.48
CA SER A 184 -18.13 13.84 15.14
C SER A 184 -17.30 13.17 14.04
N ARG A 185 -16.03 12.88 14.29
CA ARG A 185 -15.15 12.19 13.33
C ARG A 185 -15.52 10.73 13.15
N LEU A 186 -15.84 10.06 14.25
CA LEU A 186 -16.32 8.70 14.16
C LEU A 186 -17.68 8.66 13.43
N ALA A 187 -18.55 9.66 13.65
CA ALA A 187 -19.92 9.71 13.11
C ALA A 187 -20.01 10.04 11.61
N ASP A 188 -18.90 10.44 10.99
CA ASP A 188 -18.78 10.61 9.54
C ASP A 188 -19.25 9.34 8.79
N PRO A 189 -20.17 9.43 7.81
CA PRO A 189 -20.75 8.26 7.15
C PRO A 189 -19.72 7.29 6.53
N TYR A 190 -18.58 7.81 6.10
CA TYR A 190 -17.51 7.00 5.52
C TYR A 190 -16.69 6.28 6.60
N THR A 191 -16.32 6.98 7.66
CA THR A 191 -15.62 6.41 8.83
C THR A 191 -16.50 5.38 9.55
N LYS A 192 -17.76 5.75 9.83
CA LYS A 192 -18.80 4.86 10.33
C LYS A 192 -18.97 3.62 9.46
N GLY A 193 -19.12 3.80 8.14
CA GLY A 193 -19.28 2.69 7.20
C GLY A 193 -18.10 1.71 7.19
N ARG A 194 -16.86 2.20 7.40
CA ARG A 194 -15.68 1.35 7.52
C ARG A 194 -15.57 0.66 8.88
N ILE A 195 -15.85 1.36 9.98
CA ILE A 195 -15.89 0.75 11.32
C ILE A 195 -16.92 -0.37 11.31
N ASP A 196 -18.13 -0.11 10.85
CA ASP A 196 -19.19 -1.10 10.79
C ASP A 196 -18.83 -2.27 9.84
N ALA A 197 -18.18 -2.01 8.69
CA ALA A 197 -17.73 -3.06 7.78
C ALA A 197 -16.59 -3.92 8.36
N ALA A 198 -15.63 -3.30 9.05
CA ALA A 198 -14.51 -3.97 9.68
C ALA A 198 -14.98 -4.79 10.91
N LEU A 199 -15.83 -4.22 11.77
CA LEU A 199 -16.45 -4.95 12.88
C LEU A 199 -17.29 -6.14 12.38
N ARG A 200 -18.05 -5.96 11.29
CA ARG A 200 -18.76 -7.05 10.61
C ARG A 200 -17.83 -8.05 9.92
N SER A 201 -16.56 -7.72 9.66
CA SER A 201 -15.60 -8.65 9.06
C SER A 201 -14.89 -9.54 10.08
N LEU A 202 -15.04 -9.27 11.39
CA LEU A 202 -14.49 -10.08 12.46
C LEU A 202 -15.53 -11.13 12.89
N ASP A 203 -15.22 -12.41 12.69
CA ASP A 203 -16.19 -13.52 12.82
C ASP A 203 -16.48 -13.98 14.24
N TYR A 204 -15.89 -13.33 15.23
CA TYR A 204 -16.04 -13.66 16.64
C TYR A 204 -16.57 -12.49 17.47
N VAL A 205 -16.96 -11.34 16.87
CA VAL A 205 -17.59 -10.22 17.61
C VAL A 205 -19.10 -10.48 17.73
N HIS A 206 -19.59 -10.70 18.96
CA HIS A 206 -21.02 -10.81 19.27
C HIS A 206 -21.68 -9.43 19.30
N TYR A 207 -20.98 -8.50 19.92
CA TYR A 207 -21.42 -7.14 20.22
C TYR A 207 -20.18 -6.26 20.33
N ALA A 208 -20.23 -5.06 19.77
CA ALA A 208 -19.17 -4.06 19.91
C ALA A 208 -19.78 -2.67 19.89
N ARG A 209 -19.49 -1.87 20.92
CA ARG A 209 -20.03 -0.53 21.06
C ARG A 209 -19.00 0.46 21.57
N PHE A 210 -19.09 1.67 21.04
CA PHE A 210 -18.36 2.83 21.54
C PHE A 210 -19.31 3.67 22.38
N LEU A 211 -19.02 3.77 23.67
CA LEU A 211 -19.82 4.49 24.65
C LEU A 211 -19.06 5.75 25.10
N PRO A 212 -19.50 6.95 24.67
CA PRO A 212 -18.92 8.19 25.18
C PRO A 212 -19.39 8.49 26.61
N LEU A 213 -18.44 8.75 27.50
CA LEU A 213 -18.70 9.19 28.87
C LEU A 213 -18.43 10.70 28.95
N ILE A 214 -19.43 11.49 28.54
CA ILE A 214 -19.25 12.92 28.21
C ILE A 214 -18.84 13.78 29.40
N ASP A 215 -19.46 13.57 30.56
CA ASP A 215 -19.11 14.29 31.78
C ASP A 215 -17.74 13.90 32.36
N ARG A 216 -17.05 12.95 31.72
CA ARG A 216 -15.83 12.30 32.20
C ARG A 216 -14.69 12.32 31.19
N GLY A 217 -14.91 12.81 29.97
CA GLY A 217 -13.87 12.88 28.95
C GLY A 217 -13.25 11.52 28.64
N ALA A 218 -14.06 10.47 28.58
CA ALA A 218 -13.59 9.12 28.28
C ALA A 218 -14.44 8.49 27.17
N LEU A 219 -13.81 7.62 26.40
CA LEU A 219 -14.48 6.76 25.44
C LEU A 219 -14.28 5.32 25.88
N MET A 220 -15.40 4.64 26.11
CA MET A 220 -15.37 3.24 26.48
C MET A 220 -15.71 2.39 25.26
N ILE A 221 -14.98 1.29 25.07
CA ILE A 221 -15.32 0.26 24.10
C ILE A 221 -15.84 -0.92 24.90
N ILE A 222 -17.03 -1.39 24.56
CA ILE A 222 -17.67 -2.52 25.20
C ILE A 222 -17.92 -3.55 24.12
N THR A 223 -17.30 -4.72 24.25
CA THR A 223 -17.45 -5.80 23.31
C THR A 223 -17.71 -7.13 24.00
N GLU A 224 -18.32 -8.04 23.26
CA GLU A 224 -18.39 -9.47 23.56
C GLU A 224 -17.86 -10.22 22.35
N PHE A 225 -17.01 -11.21 22.60
CA PHE A 225 -16.37 -11.95 21.53
C PHE A 225 -16.02 -13.40 21.90
N ASP A 226 -15.84 -14.25 20.89
CA ASP A 226 -15.34 -15.62 21.04
C ASP A 226 -13.80 -15.67 20.93
N GLY A 227 -13.14 -16.47 21.78
CA GLY A 227 -11.71 -16.77 21.66
C GLY A 227 -10.78 -16.04 22.64
N ILE A 228 -9.52 -15.84 22.23
CA ILE A 228 -8.45 -15.31 23.07
C ILE A 228 -8.42 -13.78 22.96
N MET A 229 -8.50 -13.08 24.10
CA MET A 229 -8.58 -11.60 24.17
C MET A 229 -7.42 -10.89 23.48
N ARG A 230 -6.21 -11.45 23.56
CA ARG A 230 -5.06 -10.88 22.86
C ARG A 230 -5.24 -10.91 21.36
N ASP A 231 -5.58 -12.05 20.80
CA ASP A 231 -5.76 -12.21 19.36
C ASP A 231 -6.92 -11.33 18.86
N TYR A 232 -8.01 -11.26 19.62
CA TYR A 232 -9.12 -10.34 19.39
C TYR A 232 -8.65 -8.88 19.28
N VAL A 233 -7.91 -8.38 20.26
CA VAL A 233 -7.42 -7.00 20.31
C VAL A 233 -6.48 -6.70 19.14
N MET A 234 -5.65 -7.67 18.74
CA MET A 234 -4.68 -7.49 17.66
C MET A 234 -5.33 -7.50 16.27
N ASP A 235 -6.31 -8.36 16.06
CA ASP A 235 -7.08 -8.40 14.83
C ASP A 235 -8.02 -7.19 14.72
N PHE A 236 -8.61 -6.75 15.85
CA PHE A 236 -9.35 -5.50 15.94
C PHE A 236 -8.47 -4.33 15.53
N ALA A 237 -7.24 -4.27 16.05
CA ALA A 237 -6.26 -3.25 15.70
C ALA A 237 -5.75 -3.32 14.27
N ALA A 238 -5.75 -4.48 13.62
CA ALA A 238 -5.32 -4.57 12.24
C ALA A 238 -6.44 -4.31 11.24
N ALA A 239 -7.66 -4.78 11.54
CA ALA A 239 -8.85 -4.51 10.75
C ALA A 239 -9.27 -3.03 10.84
N LEU A 240 -9.01 -2.39 11.99
CA LEU A 240 -9.33 -1.00 12.26
C LEU A 240 -8.08 -0.13 12.46
N ASP A 241 -6.90 -0.52 11.96
CA ASP A 241 -5.62 0.16 12.26
C ASP A 241 -5.68 1.68 12.03
N ARG A 242 -6.34 2.07 10.94
CA ARG A 242 -6.56 3.48 10.61
C ARG A 242 -7.53 4.15 11.59
N GLU A 243 -8.65 3.51 11.90
CA GLU A 243 -9.71 4.01 12.78
C GLU A 243 -9.26 4.05 14.26
N PHE A 244 -8.49 3.06 14.71
CA PHE A 244 -7.89 3.01 16.03
C PHE A 244 -6.75 4.00 16.17
N SER A 245 -5.93 4.18 15.13
CA SER A 245 -4.95 5.25 15.12
C SER A 245 -5.62 6.62 15.26
N LEU A 246 -6.81 6.80 14.69
CA LEU A 246 -7.63 8.00 14.91
C LEU A 246 -8.13 8.09 16.36
N ILE A 247 -8.68 7.03 16.94
CA ILE A 247 -9.23 7.03 18.31
C ILE A 247 -8.13 7.22 19.35
N LEU A 248 -7.08 6.41 19.30
CA LEU A 248 -5.93 6.43 20.21
C LEU A 248 -5.17 7.75 20.14
N ALA A 249 -5.27 8.49 19.02
CA ALA A 249 -4.69 9.82 18.94
C ALA A 249 -5.28 10.81 19.97
N TYR A 250 -6.49 10.56 20.48
CA TYR A 250 -7.15 11.35 21.51
C TYR A 250 -6.94 10.80 22.93
N MET A 251 -6.35 9.62 23.09
CA MET A 251 -6.31 8.92 24.37
C MET A 251 -5.04 9.18 25.17
N LYS A 252 -5.22 9.25 26.49
CA LYS A 252 -4.17 9.44 27.46
C LYS A 252 -3.27 8.21 27.54
N GLY A 253 -1.96 8.41 27.45
CA GLY A 253 -0.96 7.33 27.54
C GLY A 253 -0.93 6.38 26.34
N ARG A 254 -1.43 6.83 25.17
CA ARG A 254 -1.53 6.05 23.92
C ARG A 254 -0.22 5.33 23.52
N PRO A 255 -0.29 4.20 22.81
CA PRO A 255 0.87 3.48 22.27
C PRO A 255 1.39 4.12 20.98
N MET A 256 2.54 3.65 20.48
CA MET A 256 3.05 4.03 19.16
C MET A 256 2.08 3.63 18.04
N LEU A 257 2.01 4.45 16.98
CA LEU A 257 1.08 4.32 15.86
C LEU A 257 1.83 4.36 14.51
N PRO A 258 1.33 3.70 13.45
CA PRO A 258 0.11 2.91 13.40
C PRO A 258 0.24 1.61 14.21
N VAL A 259 -0.85 1.19 14.84
CA VAL A 259 -0.85 0.04 15.77
C VAL A 259 -0.33 -1.23 15.09
N SER A 260 -0.62 -1.40 13.80
CA SER A 260 -0.15 -2.54 12.99
C SER A 260 1.38 -2.70 12.95
N GLU A 261 2.13 -1.62 13.12
CA GLU A 261 3.60 -1.59 13.17
C GLU A 261 4.16 -1.74 14.60
N TYR A 262 3.36 -1.41 15.63
CA TYR A 262 3.74 -1.48 17.06
C TYR A 262 2.79 -2.36 17.90
N PRO A 263 2.61 -3.64 17.52
CA PRO A 263 1.60 -4.52 18.10
C PRO A 263 1.76 -4.77 19.62
N ALA A 264 3.01 -4.82 20.10
CA ALA A 264 3.29 -5.10 21.52
C ALA A 264 2.91 -3.93 22.43
N GLU A 265 3.27 -2.71 22.02
CA GLU A 265 2.98 -1.50 22.80
C GLU A 265 1.48 -1.21 22.87
N PHE A 266 0.77 -1.49 21.78
CA PHE A 266 -0.68 -1.39 21.79
C PHE A 266 -1.35 -2.40 22.72
N TRP A 267 -0.85 -3.64 22.77
CA TRP A 267 -1.33 -4.60 23.74
C TRP A 267 -1.08 -4.15 25.20
N ASP A 268 0.08 -3.57 25.49
CA ASP A 268 0.40 -3.05 26.82
C ASP A 268 -0.53 -1.89 27.21
N TYR A 269 -0.81 -1.00 26.25
CA TYR A 269 -1.78 0.07 26.42
C TYR A 269 -3.19 -0.46 26.72
N VAL A 270 -3.67 -1.40 25.92
CA VAL A 270 -4.99 -2.02 26.11
C VAL A 270 -5.04 -2.69 27.46
N SER A 271 -4.05 -3.50 27.82
CA SER A 271 -3.97 -4.23 29.09
C SER A 271 -4.04 -3.30 30.31
N ALA A 272 -3.38 -2.14 30.24
CA ALA A 272 -3.40 -1.15 31.32
C ALA A 272 -4.73 -0.40 31.48
N ASN A 273 -5.60 -0.42 30.46
CA ASN A 273 -6.87 0.32 30.42
C ASN A 273 -8.10 -0.59 30.39
N LEU A 274 -7.91 -1.90 30.58
CA LEU A 274 -9.01 -2.85 30.74
C LEU A 274 -9.79 -2.57 32.02
N VAL A 275 -11.13 -2.61 31.90
CA VAL A 275 -12.03 -2.59 33.05
C VAL A 275 -12.36 -4.03 33.41
N GLU A 276 -12.01 -4.44 34.63
CA GLU A 276 -12.38 -5.76 35.16
C GLU A 276 -13.90 -5.87 35.27
N ASP A 277 -14.46 -6.77 34.47
CA ASP A 277 -15.91 -6.97 34.37
C ASP A 277 -16.45 -7.80 35.55
N THR A 278 -17.69 -7.53 35.95
CA THR A 278 -18.44 -8.34 36.91
C THR A 278 -18.97 -9.64 36.29
N GLY A 279 -18.96 -9.77 34.96
CA GLY A 279 -19.57 -10.86 34.22
C GLY A 279 -21.09 -10.91 34.37
N LEU A 280 -21.72 -9.76 34.62
CA LEU A 280 -23.15 -9.65 34.87
C LEU A 280 -23.88 -9.33 33.57
N TYR A 281 -24.50 -10.37 33.06
CA TYR A 281 -25.33 -10.42 31.85
C TYR A 281 -24.57 -10.14 30.54
N SER A 282 -24.70 -11.09 29.62
CA SER A 282 -24.23 -11.00 28.23
C SER A 282 -25.44 -10.80 27.33
N ALA A 283 -25.26 -10.24 26.13
CA ALA A 283 -26.34 -10.14 25.15
C ALA A 283 -27.02 -11.52 24.93
N TYR A 284 -26.24 -12.61 25.02
CA TYR A 284 -26.71 -13.97 24.81
C TYR A 284 -25.99 -14.94 25.76
N PRO A 285 -26.42 -15.03 27.03
CA PRO A 285 -25.66 -15.75 28.07
C PRO A 285 -25.47 -17.23 27.71
N GLY A 286 -24.20 -17.66 27.63
CA GLY A 286 -23.83 -19.05 27.35
C GLY A 286 -24.01 -19.49 25.88
N LYS A 287 -24.15 -18.53 24.96
CA LYS A 287 -24.25 -18.75 23.51
C LYS A 287 -23.00 -18.18 22.82
N THR A 288 -22.48 -18.85 21.79
CA THR A 288 -21.38 -18.39 20.90
C THR A 288 -21.93 -17.54 19.75
N VAL A 289 -21.09 -16.85 18.96
CA VAL A 289 -21.54 -16.14 17.74
C VAL A 289 -22.36 -17.11 16.87
N LEU A 290 -21.89 -18.34 16.71
CA LEU A 290 -22.56 -19.39 15.92
C LEU A 290 -23.96 -19.76 16.46
N ASP A 291 -24.16 -19.71 17.78
CA ASP A 291 -25.47 -19.94 18.38
C ASP A 291 -26.47 -18.78 18.16
N ILE A 292 -25.96 -17.56 17.94
CA ILE A 292 -26.75 -16.31 17.82
C ILE A 292 -27.14 -16.04 16.36
N VAL A 293 -26.17 -16.13 15.45
CA VAL A 293 -26.38 -15.92 14.01
C VAL A 293 -27.11 -17.12 13.38
N GLY A 294 -27.09 -18.27 14.07
CA GLY A 294 -27.47 -19.57 13.52
C GLY A 294 -26.35 -20.14 12.65
N ALA A 295 -26.32 -21.47 12.50
CA ALA A 295 -25.31 -22.28 11.81
C ALA A 295 -24.96 -21.90 10.33
N ASP A 296 -25.47 -20.77 9.82
CA ASP A 296 -25.76 -20.50 8.42
C ASP A 296 -25.14 -19.21 7.85
N LYS A 297 -24.12 -18.59 8.47
CA LYS A 297 -23.38 -17.50 7.79
C LYS A 297 -21.86 -17.70 7.80
N PRO A 298 -21.32 -18.57 6.92
CA PRO A 298 -19.96 -18.40 6.46
C PRO A 298 -19.82 -17.04 5.74
N LYS A 299 -18.94 -16.16 6.23
CA LYS A 299 -18.56 -14.93 5.51
C LYS A 299 -17.55 -15.25 4.42
N ASN A 300 -18.06 -15.89 3.37
CA ASN A 300 -17.39 -15.90 2.08
C ASN A 300 -17.19 -14.44 1.60
N ALA A 301 -16.10 -14.20 0.87
CA ALA A 301 -15.91 -12.94 0.16
C ALA A 301 -17.19 -12.59 -0.60
N PRO A 302 -17.77 -11.39 -0.46
CA PRO A 302 -18.93 -11.04 -1.28
C PRO A 302 -18.47 -11.05 -2.73
N ASP A 303 -19.03 -11.95 -3.52
CA ASP A 303 -18.98 -11.84 -4.97
C ASP A 303 -19.61 -10.49 -5.30
N GLN A 304 -18.79 -9.56 -5.80
CA GLN A 304 -19.36 -8.39 -6.48
C GLN A 304 -20.28 -8.94 -7.57
N PRO A 305 -21.50 -8.39 -7.75
CA PRO A 305 -22.35 -8.80 -8.86
C PRO A 305 -21.61 -8.52 -10.17
N ARG A 306 -21.07 -9.58 -10.76
CA ARG A 306 -20.30 -9.56 -12.00
C ARG A 306 -21.20 -9.97 -13.15
N GLY A 307 -21.13 -9.21 -14.24
CA GLY A 307 -21.67 -9.66 -15.52
C GLY A 307 -20.97 -10.95 -15.99
N PRO A 308 -21.54 -11.68 -16.97
CA PRO A 308 -20.94 -12.90 -17.48
C PRO A 308 -19.50 -12.65 -17.96
N ALA A 309 -18.58 -13.52 -17.56
CA ALA A 309 -17.19 -13.44 -17.98
C ALA A 309 -17.08 -13.55 -19.52
N PRO A 310 -16.28 -12.69 -20.18
CA PRO A 310 -16.08 -12.78 -21.62
C PRO A 310 -15.41 -14.11 -21.99
N ALA A 311 -15.82 -14.68 -23.13
CA ALA A 311 -15.20 -15.91 -23.64
C ALA A 311 -13.74 -15.66 -24.05
N VAL A 312 -12.84 -16.57 -23.67
CA VAL A 312 -11.42 -16.51 -24.07
C VAL A 312 -11.25 -17.22 -25.41
N ASP A 313 -10.67 -16.54 -26.41
CA ASP A 313 -10.28 -17.15 -27.68
C ASP A 313 -9.06 -18.07 -27.48
N GLN A 314 -9.30 -19.33 -27.14
CA GLN A 314 -8.25 -20.32 -26.87
C GLN A 314 -7.35 -20.62 -28.09
N THR A 315 -7.82 -20.32 -29.31
CA THR A 315 -7.04 -20.51 -30.54
C THR A 315 -5.94 -19.46 -30.68
N ASP A 316 -6.10 -18.32 -29.99
CA ASP A 316 -5.19 -17.19 -30.03
C ASP A 316 -4.21 -17.16 -28.85
N VAL A 317 -4.48 -17.88 -27.77
CA VAL A 317 -3.54 -17.97 -26.64
C VAL A 317 -2.48 -19.05 -26.89
N GLN A 318 -1.24 -18.86 -26.43
CA GLN A 318 -0.19 -19.87 -26.56
C GLN A 318 -0.40 -21.10 -25.64
N GLY A 319 0.01 -22.28 -26.10
CA GLY A 319 -0.38 -23.61 -25.62
C GLY A 319 -0.14 -23.96 -24.15
N ASN A 320 0.87 -23.38 -23.50
CA ASN A 320 1.21 -23.67 -22.10
C ASN A 320 0.72 -22.60 -21.11
N VAL A 321 -0.03 -21.58 -21.58
CA VAL A 321 -0.55 -20.48 -20.75
C VAL A 321 -1.81 -20.95 -20.02
N LEU A 322 -2.89 -21.20 -20.76
CA LEU A 322 -4.22 -21.49 -20.21
C LEU A 322 -4.29 -22.80 -19.42
N ARG A 323 -3.44 -23.76 -19.76
CA ARG A 323 -3.46 -25.13 -19.22
C ARG A 323 -2.02 -25.64 -19.09
N GLY A 324 -1.79 -26.49 -18.09
CA GLY A 324 -0.50 -27.11 -17.89
C GLY A 324 -0.24 -28.18 -18.94
N PHE A 325 0.78 -28.00 -19.77
CA PHE A 325 1.15 -28.97 -20.80
C PHE A 325 1.71 -30.29 -20.22
N ARG A 326 2.21 -30.26 -18.97
CA ARG A 326 2.82 -31.41 -18.26
C ARG A 326 3.89 -32.16 -19.10
N PRO A 327 4.96 -31.47 -19.54
CA PRO A 327 6.04 -32.10 -20.28
C PRO A 327 6.85 -33.07 -19.41
N SER A 328 7.43 -34.10 -20.02
CA SER A 328 8.51 -34.90 -19.42
C SER A 328 9.88 -34.23 -19.62
N LYS A 329 10.03 -33.49 -20.72
CA LYS A 329 11.25 -32.75 -21.08
C LYS A 329 10.88 -31.37 -21.60
N ALA A 330 11.67 -30.36 -21.26
CA ALA A 330 11.58 -29.02 -21.79
C ALA A 330 12.97 -28.53 -22.21
N PHE A 331 13.00 -27.81 -23.33
CA PHE A 331 14.20 -27.18 -23.86
C PHE A 331 13.92 -25.70 -24.08
N HIS A 332 14.67 -24.84 -23.40
CA HIS A 332 14.53 -23.39 -23.56
C HIS A 332 15.75 -22.82 -24.30
N TYR A 333 15.52 -22.28 -25.49
CA TYR A 333 16.54 -21.67 -26.34
C TYR A 333 16.51 -20.15 -26.15
N TYR A 334 17.68 -19.58 -25.90
CA TYR A 334 17.86 -18.13 -25.81
C TYR A 334 18.36 -17.62 -27.16
N LEU A 335 17.55 -16.75 -27.78
CA LEU A 335 17.78 -16.29 -29.15
C LEU A 335 18.08 -14.80 -29.17
N THR A 336 18.99 -14.43 -30.07
CA THR A 336 19.22 -13.05 -30.52
C THR A 336 18.93 -12.95 -32.01
N PHE A 337 18.39 -11.81 -32.40
CA PHE A 337 18.06 -11.53 -33.80
C PHE A 337 19.14 -10.58 -34.35
N PRO A 338 19.93 -11.00 -35.34
CA PRO A 338 20.98 -10.13 -35.89
C PRO A 338 20.41 -8.96 -36.67
N ASP A 339 19.24 -9.13 -37.28
CA ASP A 339 18.46 -8.05 -37.86
C ASP A 339 16.95 -8.31 -37.71
N ALA A 340 16.19 -7.22 -37.77
CA ALA A 340 14.75 -7.24 -37.56
C ALA A 340 14.00 -8.06 -38.62
N SER A 341 14.49 -8.10 -39.86
CA SER A 341 13.83 -8.82 -40.96
C SER A 341 13.93 -10.33 -40.74
N LYS A 342 15.11 -10.83 -40.40
CA LYS A 342 15.34 -12.24 -40.06
C LYS A 342 14.56 -12.66 -38.82
N GLY A 343 14.55 -11.82 -37.78
CA GLY A 343 13.75 -12.07 -36.58
C GLY A 343 12.25 -12.19 -36.89
N ARG A 344 11.69 -11.26 -37.67
CA ARG A 344 10.27 -11.34 -38.09
C ARG A 344 9.98 -12.55 -38.97
N ALA A 345 10.87 -12.87 -39.91
CA ALA A 345 10.73 -14.06 -40.76
C ALA A 345 10.71 -15.34 -39.91
N PHE A 346 11.60 -15.46 -38.93
CA PHE A 346 11.58 -16.56 -37.96
C PHE A 346 10.26 -16.60 -37.18
N VAL A 347 9.82 -15.48 -36.60
CA VAL A 347 8.55 -15.41 -35.83
C VAL A 347 7.36 -15.81 -36.69
N SER A 348 7.31 -15.39 -37.95
CA SER A 348 6.21 -15.71 -38.88
C SER A 348 6.11 -17.20 -39.23
N LYS A 349 7.20 -17.95 -39.05
CA LYS A 349 7.32 -19.36 -39.42
C LYS A 349 7.47 -20.28 -38.21
N PHE A 350 7.59 -19.71 -37.01
CA PHE A 350 7.73 -20.47 -35.80
C PHE A 350 6.40 -21.18 -35.47
N PRO A 351 6.40 -22.52 -35.25
CA PRO A 351 5.18 -23.33 -35.18
C PRO A 351 4.53 -23.26 -33.80
N VAL A 352 4.10 -22.07 -33.36
CA VAL A 352 3.50 -21.87 -32.03
C VAL A 352 2.24 -22.71 -31.86
N THR A 353 2.19 -23.44 -30.76
CA THR A 353 1.03 -24.26 -30.38
C THR A 353 -0.03 -23.39 -29.72
N SER A 354 -1.29 -23.53 -30.12
CA SER A 354 -2.43 -22.85 -29.49
C SER A 354 -2.83 -23.47 -28.16
N GLY A 355 -3.50 -22.69 -27.31
CA GLY A 355 -4.11 -23.12 -26.03
C GLY A 355 -5.35 -24.00 -26.19
N GLN A 356 -5.84 -24.18 -27.41
CA GLN A 356 -7.01 -24.99 -27.72
C GLN A 356 -6.73 -26.50 -27.60
N GLY A 357 -7.68 -27.23 -27.02
CA GLY A 357 -7.66 -28.69 -26.95
C GLY A 357 -6.79 -29.25 -25.81
N LYS A 358 -6.92 -30.56 -25.58
CA LYS A 358 -6.10 -31.29 -24.60
C LYS A 358 -4.93 -31.99 -25.33
N PRO A 359 -3.69 -31.88 -24.85
CA PRO A 359 -2.54 -32.52 -25.50
C PRO A 359 -2.57 -34.06 -25.32
N SER A 360 -2.13 -34.78 -26.35
CA SER A 360 -1.89 -36.22 -26.33
C SER A 360 -0.51 -36.57 -25.71
N ASN A 361 -0.16 -37.86 -25.60
CA ASN A 361 1.13 -38.27 -25.04
C ASN A 361 2.33 -38.09 -25.98
N ASP A 362 2.08 -37.98 -27.28
CA ASP A 362 3.04 -37.71 -28.36
C ASP A 362 3.09 -36.22 -28.75
N SER A 363 2.29 -35.37 -28.10
CA SER A 363 2.26 -33.94 -28.38
C SER A 363 3.56 -33.23 -28.02
N VAL A 364 3.92 -32.25 -28.85
CA VAL A 364 4.95 -31.24 -28.60
C VAL A 364 4.29 -29.87 -28.55
N CYS A 365 4.65 -29.04 -27.58
CA CYS A 365 4.20 -27.66 -27.49
C CYS A 365 5.37 -26.69 -27.70
N PHE A 366 5.16 -25.74 -28.61
CA PHE A 366 6.09 -24.67 -28.92
C PHE A 366 5.52 -23.35 -28.43
N ASN A 367 6.26 -22.65 -27.58
CA ASN A 367 5.93 -21.30 -27.14
C ASN A 367 7.10 -20.35 -27.37
N ILE A 368 6.78 -19.07 -27.51
CA ILE A 368 7.77 -18.00 -27.67
C ILE A 368 7.38 -16.78 -26.84
N GLY A 369 8.34 -16.28 -26.07
CA GLY A 369 8.24 -15.03 -25.34
C GLY A 369 9.38 -14.09 -25.71
N PHE A 370 9.12 -12.80 -25.68
CA PHE A 370 10.08 -11.76 -26.04
C PHE A 370 10.43 -10.91 -24.82
N THR A 371 11.70 -10.55 -24.69
CA THR A 371 12.09 -9.44 -23.81
C THR A 371 11.69 -8.11 -24.46
N HIS A 372 11.67 -7.02 -23.69
CA HIS A 372 11.44 -5.69 -24.25
C HIS A 372 12.47 -5.33 -25.33
N ALA A 373 13.75 -5.62 -25.06
CA ALA A 373 14.84 -5.47 -26.03
C ALA A 373 14.61 -6.31 -27.30
N GLY A 374 14.05 -7.50 -27.18
CA GLY A 374 13.71 -8.34 -28.32
C GLY A 374 12.63 -7.77 -29.22
N LEU A 375 11.55 -7.21 -28.63
CA LEU A 375 10.51 -6.52 -29.41
C LEU A 375 11.08 -5.28 -30.12
N ALA A 376 11.95 -4.53 -29.45
CA ALA A 376 12.66 -3.42 -30.06
C ALA A 376 13.51 -3.86 -31.25
N ASN A 377 14.25 -4.96 -31.11
CA ASN A 377 15.09 -5.51 -32.16
C ASN A 377 14.30 -6.14 -33.33
N LEU A 378 13.03 -6.50 -33.13
CA LEU A 378 12.11 -6.90 -34.21
C LEU A 378 11.54 -5.70 -35.00
N GLY A 379 11.84 -4.48 -34.54
CA GLY A 379 11.42 -3.23 -35.16
C GLY A 379 10.00 -2.80 -34.77
N VAL A 380 9.49 -3.25 -33.62
CA VAL A 380 8.20 -2.79 -33.10
C VAL A 380 8.28 -1.27 -32.83
N PRO A 381 7.27 -0.46 -33.21
CA PRO A 381 7.32 1.00 -33.03
C PRO A 381 7.50 1.45 -31.57
N GLN A 382 8.30 2.51 -31.36
CA GLN A 382 8.61 3.08 -30.04
C GLN A 382 7.37 3.47 -29.19
N PRO A 383 6.30 4.08 -29.74
CA PRO A 383 5.11 4.36 -28.94
C PRO A 383 4.46 3.10 -28.34
N ILE A 384 4.53 1.96 -29.05
CA ILE A 384 4.03 0.68 -28.55
C ILE A 384 4.97 0.13 -27.48
N LEU A 385 6.29 0.18 -27.72
CA LEU A 385 7.31 -0.24 -26.76
C LEU A 385 7.27 0.57 -25.45
N GLY A 386 6.99 1.87 -25.54
CA GLY A 386 6.90 2.78 -24.39
C GLY A 386 5.62 2.60 -23.57
N ALA A 387 4.57 2.02 -24.15
CA ALA A 387 3.30 1.76 -23.46
C ALA A 387 3.36 0.54 -22.53
N PHE A 388 4.41 -0.29 -22.61
CA PHE A 388 4.58 -1.43 -21.71
C PHE A 388 4.84 -1.01 -20.25
N PRO A 389 4.39 -1.80 -19.27
CA PRO A 389 4.66 -1.56 -17.85
C PRO A 389 6.16 -1.46 -17.55
N GLU A 390 6.51 -0.65 -16.55
CA GLU A 390 7.90 -0.39 -16.16
C GLU A 390 8.67 -1.68 -15.86
N ALA A 391 8.09 -2.61 -15.10
CA ALA A 391 8.73 -3.89 -14.78
C ALA A 391 9.19 -4.63 -16.04
N PHE A 392 8.34 -4.76 -17.06
CA PHE A 392 8.71 -5.41 -18.33
C PHE A 392 9.74 -4.62 -19.13
N ARG A 393 9.62 -3.28 -19.17
CA ARG A 393 10.58 -2.41 -19.89
C ARG A 393 11.98 -2.46 -19.27
N ALA A 394 12.07 -2.41 -17.94
CA ALA A 394 13.33 -2.40 -17.21
C ALA A 394 13.97 -3.80 -17.15
N GLY A 395 13.16 -4.85 -17.07
CA GLY A 395 13.63 -6.22 -16.92
C GLY A 395 14.10 -6.55 -15.49
N PRO A 396 14.32 -7.84 -15.19
CA PRO A 396 14.52 -8.30 -13.82
C PRO A 396 15.84 -7.83 -13.19
N ALA A 397 16.90 -7.63 -13.97
CA ALA A 397 18.18 -7.15 -13.45
C ALA A 397 18.07 -5.74 -12.83
N ALA A 398 17.38 -4.81 -13.50
CA ALA A 398 17.11 -3.48 -12.96
C ALA A 398 16.13 -3.49 -11.77
N ARG A 399 15.41 -4.60 -11.59
CA ARG A 399 14.35 -4.79 -10.58
C ARG A 399 14.76 -5.72 -9.43
N ALA A 400 16.02 -6.15 -9.38
CA ALA A 400 16.53 -7.18 -8.49
C ALA A 400 16.28 -6.92 -7.00
N GLU A 401 16.32 -5.65 -6.57
CA GLU A 401 16.01 -5.28 -5.18
C GLU A 401 14.59 -5.66 -4.77
N ARG A 402 13.62 -5.49 -5.69
CA ARG A 402 12.22 -5.81 -5.43
C ARG A 402 11.97 -7.31 -5.36
N THR A 403 12.71 -8.10 -6.13
CA THR A 403 12.62 -9.57 -6.09
C THR A 403 13.52 -10.20 -5.02
N GLY A 404 14.33 -9.40 -4.31
CA GLY A 404 15.23 -9.86 -3.26
C GLY A 404 16.52 -10.49 -3.76
N ASP A 405 16.87 -10.35 -5.05
CA ASP A 405 18.05 -10.96 -5.65
C ASP A 405 19.31 -10.10 -5.38
N ALA A 406 19.78 -10.12 -4.12
CA ALA A 406 20.99 -9.44 -3.65
C ALA A 406 21.96 -10.43 -2.99
N GLY A 407 23.20 -9.99 -2.70
CA GLY A 407 24.21 -10.86 -2.07
C GLY A 407 24.66 -12.00 -2.99
N ASP A 408 24.49 -13.25 -2.57
CA ASP A 408 24.89 -14.42 -3.39
C ASP A 408 24.01 -14.62 -4.64
N ASP A 409 22.81 -14.02 -4.67
CA ASP A 409 21.97 -13.88 -5.87
C ASP A 409 22.39 -12.73 -6.78
N ALA A 410 23.49 -12.04 -6.46
CA ALA A 410 23.93 -10.88 -7.20
C ALA A 410 23.98 -11.17 -8.70
N LEU A 411 23.57 -10.16 -9.47
CA LEU A 411 23.38 -10.24 -10.90
C LEU A 411 24.63 -10.73 -11.67
N GLY A 412 25.83 -10.52 -11.10
CA GLY A 412 27.08 -11.02 -11.68
C GLY A 412 27.19 -12.55 -11.74
N ASN A 413 26.42 -13.27 -10.91
CA ASN A 413 26.36 -14.73 -10.86
C ASN A 413 25.28 -15.31 -11.80
N TRP A 414 24.50 -14.46 -12.47
CA TRP A 414 23.42 -14.94 -13.34
C TRP A 414 23.94 -15.44 -14.68
N SER A 415 23.61 -16.68 -14.99
CA SER A 415 23.84 -17.32 -16.29
C SER A 415 23.08 -16.66 -17.44
N VAL A 416 21.94 -16.01 -17.16
CA VAL A 416 21.11 -15.33 -18.15
C VAL A 416 20.36 -14.15 -17.52
N GLY A 417 20.23 -13.06 -18.28
CA GLY A 417 19.53 -11.85 -17.87
C GLY A 417 20.32 -10.96 -16.91
N GLY A 418 21.52 -11.38 -16.49
CA GLY A 418 22.47 -10.55 -15.74
C GLY A 418 23.29 -9.62 -16.65
N PRO A 419 23.94 -8.58 -16.09
CA PRO A 419 24.69 -7.57 -16.83
C PRO A 419 25.90 -8.11 -17.59
N THR A 420 26.43 -9.27 -17.17
CA THR A 420 27.57 -9.95 -17.81
C THR A 420 27.14 -11.05 -18.78
N SER A 421 25.85 -11.39 -18.82
CA SER A 421 25.32 -12.44 -19.69
C SER A 421 25.00 -11.89 -21.09
N PRO A 422 25.09 -12.70 -22.16
CA PRO A 422 24.68 -12.28 -23.50
C PRO A 422 23.21 -11.82 -23.53
N ALA A 423 22.92 -10.80 -24.34
CA ALA A 423 21.56 -10.32 -24.52
C ALA A 423 20.63 -11.45 -25.00
N VAL A 424 19.37 -11.41 -24.58
CA VAL A 424 18.33 -12.36 -25.01
C VAL A 424 17.17 -11.57 -25.57
N HIS A 425 16.83 -11.79 -26.83
CA HIS A 425 15.71 -11.13 -27.51
C HIS A 425 14.43 -11.99 -27.37
N ALA A 426 14.56 -13.31 -27.50
CA ALA A 426 13.44 -14.22 -27.34
C ALA A 426 13.86 -15.49 -26.60
N VAL A 427 12.90 -16.08 -25.89
CA VAL A 427 12.99 -17.42 -25.33
C VAL A 427 12.00 -18.30 -26.08
N VAL A 428 12.53 -19.30 -26.78
CA VAL A 428 11.74 -20.35 -27.42
C VAL A 428 11.72 -21.57 -26.52
N SER A 429 10.54 -22.05 -26.17
CA SER A 429 10.35 -23.21 -25.32
C SER A 429 9.75 -24.36 -26.11
N VAL A 430 10.43 -25.51 -26.11
CA VAL A 430 9.96 -26.77 -26.68
C VAL A 430 9.62 -27.70 -25.52
N LEU A 431 8.35 -28.03 -25.38
CA LEU A 431 7.83 -28.85 -24.30
C LEU A 431 7.40 -30.19 -24.90
N CYS A 432 7.98 -31.29 -24.44
CA CYS A 432 7.74 -32.63 -24.98
C CYS A 432 7.01 -33.48 -23.95
N ARG A 433 5.91 -34.13 -24.36
CA ARG A 433 5.22 -35.16 -23.57
C ARG A 433 6.03 -36.47 -23.56
N PRO A 434 5.75 -37.42 -22.65
CA PRO A 434 6.54 -38.64 -22.51
C PRO A 434 6.74 -39.49 -23.79
N GLY A 435 5.77 -39.49 -24.69
CA GLY A 435 5.83 -40.23 -25.96
C GLY A 435 6.21 -39.38 -27.17
N ALA A 436 6.57 -38.11 -26.98
CA ALA A 436 6.95 -37.22 -28.07
C ALA A 436 8.39 -37.46 -28.52
N ASP A 437 8.65 -37.31 -29.82
CA ASP A 437 10.00 -37.33 -30.38
C ASP A 437 10.70 -35.98 -30.10
N ASP A 438 11.44 -35.93 -29.00
CA ASP A 438 12.18 -34.74 -28.60
C ASP A 438 13.38 -34.44 -29.50
N ALA A 439 13.92 -35.43 -30.22
CA ALA A 439 15.00 -35.20 -31.17
C ALA A 439 14.46 -34.46 -32.41
N ALA A 440 13.37 -34.94 -32.99
CA ALA A 440 12.72 -34.29 -34.13
C ALA A 440 12.24 -32.87 -33.79
N ALA A 441 11.65 -32.68 -32.61
CA ALA A 441 11.19 -31.35 -32.15
C ALA A 441 12.33 -30.34 -32.00
N ARG A 442 13.49 -30.76 -31.45
CA ARG A 442 14.67 -29.89 -31.35
C ARG A 442 15.28 -29.61 -32.73
N GLN A 443 15.40 -30.63 -33.57
CA GLN A 443 15.89 -30.47 -34.93
C GLN A 443 15.03 -29.49 -35.73
N GLN A 444 13.71 -29.49 -35.52
CA GLN A 444 12.82 -28.51 -36.15
C GLN A 444 13.14 -27.07 -35.74
N VAL A 445 13.37 -26.80 -34.45
CA VAL A 445 13.74 -25.47 -33.96
C VAL A 445 15.13 -25.06 -34.44
N GLU A 446 16.11 -25.96 -34.33
CA GLU A 446 17.48 -25.72 -34.79
C GLU A 446 17.53 -25.45 -36.31
N ALA A 447 16.75 -26.18 -37.11
CA ALA A 447 16.62 -25.94 -38.55
C ALA A 447 16.02 -24.57 -38.86
N LEU A 448 15.02 -24.10 -38.09
CA LEU A 448 14.48 -22.75 -38.24
C LEU A 448 15.49 -21.68 -37.86
N ILE A 449 16.25 -21.89 -36.77
CA ILE A 449 17.32 -20.98 -36.34
C ILE A 449 18.32 -20.80 -37.48
N VAL A 450 18.79 -21.90 -38.08
CA VAL A 450 19.73 -21.87 -39.21
C VAL A 450 19.10 -21.23 -40.46
N ALA A 451 17.89 -21.65 -40.84
CA ALA A 451 17.23 -21.20 -42.06
C ALA A 451 16.97 -19.68 -42.09
N TYR A 452 16.67 -19.09 -40.93
CA TYR A 452 16.42 -17.65 -40.81
C TYR A 452 17.63 -16.88 -40.26
N GLY A 453 18.76 -17.53 -40.03
CA GLY A 453 19.99 -16.91 -39.55
C GLY A 453 19.85 -16.24 -38.18
N VAL A 454 18.97 -16.76 -37.32
CA VAL A 454 18.83 -16.34 -35.91
C VAL A 454 20.03 -16.87 -35.12
N GLN A 455 20.48 -16.14 -34.10
CA GLN A 455 21.67 -16.50 -33.34
C GLN A 455 21.26 -17.07 -31.98
N PRO A 456 21.45 -18.37 -31.72
CA PRO A 456 21.23 -18.95 -30.40
C PRO A 456 22.45 -18.71 -29.51
N GLN A 457 22.27 -18.83 -28.19
CA GLN A 457 23.42 -19.03 -27.32
C GLN A 457 24.10 -20.37 -27.63
N LEU A 458 25.42 -20.40 -27.56
CA LEU A 458 26.25 -21.57 -27.82
C LEU A 458 26.94 -22.00 -26.52
N CYS A 459 27.13 -23.31 -26.34
CA CYS A 459 27.97 -23.83 -25.26
C CYS A 459 29.46 -23.75 -25.65
N ALA A 460 30.36 -24.07 -24.72
CA ALA A 460 31.81 -24.01 -24.94
C ALA A 460 32.31 -24.87 -26.12
N SER A 461 31.59 -25.94 -26.48
CA SER A 461 31.91 -26.79 -27.65
C SER A 461 31.38 -26.23 -28.98
N GLY A 462 30.75 -25.06 -28.97
CA GLY A 462 30.18 -24.41 -30.16
C GLY A 462 28.81 -24.96 -30.61
N GLN A 463 28.22 -25.90 -29.85
CA GLN A 463 26.87 -26.41 -30.13
C GLN A 463 25.79 -25.46 -29.58
N VAL A 464 24.60 -25.51 -30.16
CA VAL A 464 23.43 -24.74 -29.70
C VAL A 464 23.13 -25.11 -28.25
N TYR A 465 23.16 -24.11 -27.38
CA TYR A 465 22.83 -24.26 -25.97
C TYR A 465 21.34 -24.04 -25.75
N ALA A 466 20.72 -25.02 -25.10
CA ALA A 466 19.40 -24.89 -24.51
C ALA A 466 19.49 -25.39 -23.07
N ILE A 467 18.86 -24.67 -22.13
CA ILE A 467 18.68 -25.24 -20.80
C ILE A 467 17.70 -26.40 -20.93
N LYS A 468 18.20 -27.60 -20.65
CA LYS A 468 17.43 -28.83 -20.62
C LYS A 468 16.85 -29.00 -19.22
N ALA A 469 15.53 -29.08 -19.16
CA ALA A 469 14.80 -29.48 -17.97
C ALA A 469 14.11 -30.82 -18.25
N GLU A 470 14.08 -31.70 -17.25
CA GLU A 470 13.46 -33.00 -17.36
C GLU A 470 12.89 -33.46 -16.02
N THR A 471 11.83 -34.25 -16.09
CA THR A 471 11.28 -34.92 -14.92
C THR A 471 12.31 -35.84 -14.28
N LEU A 472 12.35 -35.91 -12.95
CA LEU A 472 13.33 -36.72 -12.24
C LEU A 472 13.14 -38.21 -12.53
N ALA A 473 14.26 -38.92 -12.71
CA ALA A 473 14.25 -40.36 -12.98
C ALA A 473 13.51 -41.11 -11.86
N GLY A 474 12.48 -41.87 -12.24
CA GLY A 474 11.63 -42.64 -11.32
C GLY A 474 10.68 -41.80 -10.45
N ALA A 475 10.54 -40.50 -10.68
CA ALA A 475 9.65 -39.61 -9.94
C ALA A 475 9.18 -38.42 -10.83
N ALA A 476 8.22 -38.71 -11.71
CA ALA A 476 7.91 -37.83 -12.84
C ALA A 476 7.23 -36.49 -12.47
N ASP A 477 6.69 -36.38 -11.26
CA ASP A 477 5.92 -35.25 -10.76
C ASP A 477 6.56 -34.56 -9.55
N THR A 478 7.82 -34.87 -9.25
CA THR A 478 8.54 -34.33 -8.09
C THR A 478 9.66 -33.37 -8.45
N ILE A 479 9.96 -32.46 -7.52
CA ILE A 479 11.11 -31.54 -7.56
C ILE A 479 12.27 -32.08 -6.70
N HIS A 480 13.45 -31.46 -6.79
CA HIS A 480 14.65 -32.01 -6.14
C HIS A 480 14.58 -32.10 -4.61
N PHE A 481 13.80 -31.24 -3.94
CA PHE A 481 13.52 -31.36 -2.49
C PHE A 481 12.57 -32.52 -2.12
N GLY A 482 12.13 -33.31 -3.11
CA GLY A 482 11.29 -34.49 -2.93
C GLY A 482 9.78 -34.24 -3.02
N TYR A 483 9.33 -32.99 -3.10
CA TYR A 483 7.90 -32.66 -3.15
C TYR A 483 7.29 -32.89 -4.53
N ARG A 484 6.09 -33.46 -4.58
CA ARG A 484 5.20 -33.40 -5.74
C ARG A 484 4.80 -31.95 -6.02
N ASP A 485 4.97 -31.49 -7.25
CA ASP A 485 4.62 -30.12 -7.68
C ASP A 485 3.57 -30.13 -8.82
N GLY A 486 3.08 -28.95 -9.20
CA GLY A 486 2.07 -28.77 -10.25
C GLY A 486 0.63 -29.06 -9.81
N ILE A 487 0.39 -29.19 -8.50
CA ILE A 487 -0.92 -29.49 -7.92
C ILE A 487 -1.87 -28.29 -8.01
N SER A 488 -1.53 -27.19 -7.32
CA SER A 488 -2.38 -26.00 -7.25
C SER A 488 -2.13 -25.04 -8.42
N GLN A 489 -3.12 -24.92 -9.30
CA GLN A 489 -3.12 -24.01 -10.45
C GLN A 489 -4.49 -23.33 -10.58
N PRO A 490 -4.55 -22.02 -10.90
CA PRO A 490 -5.82 -21.33 -11.08
C PRO A 490 -6.55 -21.85 -12.32
N ARG A 491 -7.88 -21.99 -12.22
CA ARG A 491 -8.75 -22.22 -13.37
C ARG A 491 -9.20 -20.87 -13.89
N ILE A 492 -9.11 -20.61 -15.18
CA ILE A 492 -9.41 -19.28 -15.74
C ILE A 492 -10.86 -19.25 -16.24
N GLU A 493 -11.61 -18.22 -15.86
CA GLU A 493 -12.97 -17.96 -16.37
C GLU A 493 -12.99 -17.82 -17.90
N GLY A 494 -14.09 -18.24 -18.54
CA GLY A 494 -14.25 -18.12 -19.99
C GLY A 494 -13.57 -19.21 -20.82
N ILE A 495 -13.04 -20.27 -20.19
CA ILE A 495 -12.50 -21.47 -20.85
C ILE A 495 -13.52 -22.62 -20.77
N THR A 496 -13.95 -23.14 -21.92
CA THR A 496 -15.15 -23.99 -22.04
C THR A 496 -14.94 -25.49 -21.79
N ASP A 497 -13.71 -25.99 -21.80
CA ASP A 497 -13.37 -27.43 -21.80
C ASP A 497 -12.42 -27.85 -20.64
N LEU A 498 -12.24 -26.97 -19.64
CA LEU A 498 -11.60 -27.32 -18.37
C LEU A 498 -12.63 -27.94 -17.42
N THR A 499 -12.81 -29.27 -17.51
CA THR A 499 -13.48 -30.06 -16.48
C THR A 499 -12.46 -30.58 -15.47
N GLY A 500 -12.71 -30.40 -14.17
CA GLY A 500 -11.81 -30.87 -13.10
C GLY A 500 -12.59 -31.49 -11.95
N ARG A 501 -11.93 -32.34 -11.15
CA ARG A 501 -12.53 -33.06 -10.01
C ARG A 501 -12.89 -32.15 -8.82
N ASP A 502 -12.11 -31.08 -8.62
CA ASP A 502 -12.24 -30.20 -7.44
C ASP A 502 -13.16 -29.00 -7.71
N GLN A 503 -13.95 -28.58 -6.71
CA GLN A 503 -14.90 -27.46 -6.78
C GLN A 503 -14.21 -26.13 -6.45
N LYS A 504 -13.52 -25.52 -7.42
CA LYS A 504 -12.89 -24.20 -7.24
C LYS A 504 -13.61 -23.11 -8.00
N ALA A 505 -13.74 -21.93 -7.39
CA ALA A 505 -14.06 -20.71 -8.10
C ALA A 505 -12.99 -20.45 -9.18
N ASN A 506 -13.44 -20.05 -10.36
CA ASN A 506 -12.51 -19.70 -11.44
C ASN A 506 -11.88 -18.33 -11.13
N ALA A 507 -10.58 -18.22 -11.37
CA ALA A 507 -9.87 -16.96 -11.38
C ALA A 507 -10.22 -16.18 -12.64
N VAL A 508 -10.35 -14.86 -12.50
CA VAL A 508 -10.74 -13.98 -13.62
C VAL A 508 -9.66 -13.96 -14.70
N ALA A 509 -10.08 -13.98 -15.97
CA ALA A 509 -9.15 -13.99 -17.11
C ALA A 509 -8.19 -12.80 -17.10
N GLY A 510 -8.66 -11.63 -16.64
CA GLY A 510 -7.85 -10.43 -16.55
C GLY A 510 -6.65 -10.56 -15.60
N ASP A 511 -6.60 -11.53 -14.68
CA ASP A 511 -5.41 -11.73 -13.83
C ASP A 511 -4.24 -12.38 -14.57
N PHE A 512 -4.46 -12.92 -15.76
CA PHE A 512 -3.44 -13.65 -16.54
C PHE A 512 -3.34 -13.21 -17.99
N LEU A 513 -4.43 -12.74 -18.60
CA LEU A 513 -4.49 -12.36 -20.01
C LEU A 513 -4.73 -10.87 -20.15
N LEU A 514 -4.09 -10.27 -21.15
CA LEU A 514 -4.33 -8.89 -21.55
C LEU A 514 -5.50 -8.81 -22.53
N GLY A 515 -6.44 -7.91 -22.27
CA GLY A 515 -7.60 -7.67 -23.12
C GLY A 515 -8.41 -6.48 -22.60
N HIS A 516 -9.08 -5.74 -23.49
CA HIS A 516 -9.92 -4.64 -23.04
C HIS A 516 -11.08 -5.17 -22.21
N ASP A 517 -11.80 -6.16 -22.67
CA ASP A 517 -12.89 -6.84 -21.95
C ASP A 517 -12.47 -7.67 -20.74
N TYR A 518 -11.16 -7.96 -20.55
CA TYR A 518 -10.68 -8.73 -19.41
C TYR A 518 -10.47 -7.85 -18.17
N LEU A 519 -11.48 -7.83 -17.30
CA LEU A 519 -11.36 -7.25 -15.96
C LEU A 519 -10.52 -8.16 -15.06
N ASN A 520 -9.59 -7.56 -14.34
CA ASN A 520 -8.81 -8.24 -13.31
C ASN A 520 -9.58 -8.26 -11.97
N SER A 521 -9.08 -9.02 -10.99
CA SER A 521 -9.74 -9.21 -9.69
C SER A 521 -9.84 -7.93 -8.86
N ARG A 522 -9.16 -6.86 -9.30
CA ARG A 522 -9.11 -5.53 -8.69
C ARG A 522 -9.97 -4.49 -9.43
N GLY A 523 -10.77 -4.92 -10.40
CA GLY A 523 -11.66 -4.05 -11.20
C GLY A 523 -10.95 -3.23 -12.30
N GLY A 524 -9.67 -3.49 -12.55
CA GLY A 524 -8.88 -2.84 -13.61
C GLY A 524 -8.77 -3.67 -14.90
N ARG A 525 -8.15 -3.08 -15.94
CA ARG A 525 -7.84 -3.75 -17.22
C ARG A 525 -6.33 -3.61 -17.49
N TYR A 526 -5.59 -4.70 -17.60
CA TYR A 526 -4.12 -4.63 -17.79
C TYR A 526 -3.69 -4.27 -19.21
N ILE A 527 -4.60 -4.24 -20.18
CA ILE A 527 -4.26 -3.78 -21.53
C ILE A 527 -4.01 -2.26 -21.57
N GLY A 528 -4.59 -1.46 -20.67
CA GLY A 528 -4.32 -0.03 -20.54
C GLY A 528 -4.25 0.74 -21.87
N LYS A 529 -3.05 1.28 -22.18
CA LYS A 529 -2.70 1.98 -23.43
C LYS A 529 -1.95 1.10 -24.45
N LEU A 530 -1.80 -0.20 -24.19
CA LEU A 530 -1.10 -1.12 -25.09
C LEU A 530 -1.87 -1.28 -26.41
N PHE A 531 -1.12 -1.50 -27.48
CA PHE A 531 -1.71 -1.70 -28.79
C PHE A 531 -2.43 -3.04 -28.86
N GLU A 532 -3.76 -2.99 -29.01
CA GLU A 532 -4.62 -4.17 -28.87
C GLU A 532 -4.25 -5.34 -29.80
N PRO A 533 -3.99 -5.16 -31.11
CA PRO A 533 -3.58 -6.27 -31.99
C PRO A 533 -2.32 -7.02 -31.54
N LEU A 534 -1.44 -6.36 -30.77
CA LEU A 534 -0.26 -6.98 -30.19
C LEU A 534 -0.56 -7.62 -28.82
N ALA A 535 -1.31 -6.91 -27.99
CA ALA A 535 -1.49 -7.24 -26.58
C ALA A 535 -2.61 -8.25 -26.31
N ARG A 536 -3.68 -8.23 -27.11
CA ARG A 536 -4.86 -9.09 -26.95
C ARG A 536 -4.45 -10.56 -26.77
N ASN A 537 -5.00 -11.21 -25.75
CA ASN A 537 -4.73 -12.61 -25.40
C ASN A 537 -3.25 -12.92 -25.08
N GLY A 538 -2.40 -11.89 -25.01
CA GLY A 538 -1.05 -11.99 -24.53
C GLY A 538 -0.98 -12.05 -23.01
N THR A 539 0.21 -12.35 -22.50
CA THR A 539 0.48 -12.44 -21.06
C THR A 539 1.93 -12.08 -20.76
N TYR A 540 2.26 -11.81 -19.51
CA TYR A 540 3.64 -11.72 -19.05
C TYR A 540 4.08 -13.01 -18.37
N ALA A 541 5.37 -13.32 -18.48
CA ALA A 541 5.98 -14.44 -17.81
C ALA A 541 7.34 -14.02 -17.22
N ALA A 542 7.50 -14.18 -15.92
CA ALA A 542 8.83 -14.16 -15.30
C ALA A 542 9.45 -15.54 -15.47
N PHE A 543 10.49 -15.64 -16.31
CA PHE A 543 11.31 -16.83 -16.46
C PHE A 543 12.38 -16.82 -15.35
N ARG A 544 12.55 -17.93 -14.63
CA ARG A 544 13.58 -18.07 -13.59
C ARG A 544 14.29 -19.40 -13.65
N ILE A 545 15.58 -19.35 -13.30
CA ILE A 545 16.43 -20.50 -13.01
C ILE A 545 16.79 -20.44 -11.53
N ILE A 546 16.41 -21.45 -10.76
CA ILE A 546 16.52 -21.49 -9.31
C ILE A 546 17.28 -22.76 -8.93
N GLU A 547 18.48 -22.61 -8.40
CA GLU A 547 19.24 -23.69 -7.77
C GLU A 547 18.60 -24.14 -6.46
N GLN A 548 18.64 -25.44 -6.20
CA GLN A 548 18.10 -26.05 -4.98
C GLN A 548 19.22 -26.78 -4.23
N LYS A 549 19.46 -26.37 -2.99
CA LYS A 549 20.50 -26.91 -2.11
C LYS A 549 20.00 -28.15 -1.36
N VAL A 550 19.80 -29.24 -2.10
CA VAL A 550 19.12 -30.44 -1.59
C VAL A 550 19.87 -31.09 -0.43
N ALA A 551 21.19 -31.25 -0.53
CA ALA A 551 21.97 -31.87 0.54
C ALA A 551 21.92 -31.07 1.84
N GLU A 552 22.00 -29.74 1.73
CA GLU A 552 21.85 -28.81 2.86
C GLU A 552 20.44 -28.93 3.48
N PHE A 553 19.41 -29.03 2.64
CA PHE A 553 18.03 -29.22 3.08
C PHE A 553 17.81 -30.56 3.82
N GLU A 554 18.27 -31.69 3.28
CA GLU A 554 18.15 -32.99 3.96
C GLU A 554 18.92 -33.01 5.29
N HIS A 555 20.14 -32.48 5.30
CA HIS A 555 20.94 -32.39 6.52
C HIS A 555 20.25 -31.52 7.59
N TRP A 556 19.71 -30.36 7.19
CA TRP A 556 18.97 -29.49 8.08
C TRP A 556 17.72 -30.17 8.65
N LEU A 557 16.98 -30.93 7.83
CA LEU A 557 15.82 -31.70 8.28
C LEU A 557 16.21 -32.74 9.33
N GLU A 558 17.28 -33.50 9.11
CA GLU A 558 17.76 -34.53 10.04
C GLU A 558 18.11 -33.95 11.40
N VAL A 559 18.92 -32.88 11.44
CA VAL A 559 19.35 -32.21 12.67
C VAL A 559 18.17 -31.58 13.41
N THR A 560 17.30 -30.88 12.69
CA THR A 560 16.18 -30.15 13.28
C THR A 560 15.06 -31.08 13.75
N ALA A 561 14.80 -32.18 13.03
CA ALA A 561 13.84 -33.21 13.46
C ALA A 561 14.24 -33.81 14.81
N GLN A 562 15.51 -34.15 14.99
CA GLN A 562 16.04 -34.65 16.27
C GLN A 562 15.87 -33.64 17.41
N ALA A 563 16.19 -32.36 17.16
CA ALA A 563 16.06 -31.31 18.17
C ALA A 563 14.60 -30.94 18.51
N SER A 564 13.69 -31.09 17.55
CA SER A 564 12.27 -30.69 17.70
C SER A 564 11.35 -31.83 18.15
N GLY A 565 11.82 -33.09 18.13
CA GLY A 565 11.00 -34.26 18.41
C GLY A 565 9.95 -34.57 17.32
N LEU A 566 10.06 -33.93 16.15
CA LEU A 566 9.26 -34.23 14.96
C LEU A 566 9.99 -35.23 14.07
N THR A 567 9.26 -35.92 13.20
CA THR A 567 9.90 -36.68 12.12
C THR A 567 10.35 -35.73 11.00
N THR A 568 11.36 -36.13 10.24
CA THR A 568 11.86 -35.37 9.07
C THR A 568 10.75 -35.05 8.08
N GLU A 569 9.87 -36.01 7.80
CA GLU A 569 8.76 -35.84 6.85
C GLU A 569 7.68 -34.88 7.36
N VAL A 570 7.37 -34.87 8.66
CA VAL A 570 6.42 -33.91 9.23
C VAL A 570 7.02 -32.50 9.21
N LEU A 571 8.31 -32.34 9.53
CA LEU A 571 8.98 -31.05 9.49
C LEU A 571 9.04 -30.48 8.05
N ALA A 572 9.39 -31.33 7.08
CA ALA A 572 9.34 -31.00 5.66
C ALA A 572 7.92 -30.55 5.25
N ALA A 573 6.91 -31.35 5.62
CA ALA A 573 5.52 -31.04 5.32
C ALA A 573 5.04 -29.73 5.95
N LYS A 574 5.51 -29.40 7.16
CA LYS A 574 5.21 -28.13 7.83
C LYS A 574 5.84 -26.92 7.14
N LEU A 575 7.07 -27.02 6.62
CA LEU A 575 7.70 -25.94 5.85
C LEU A 575 6.97 -25.67 4.53
N MET A 576 6.56 -26.73 3.83
CA MET A 576 5.92 -26.60 2.51
C MET A 576 4.42 -26.32 2.63
N GLY A 577 3.75 -26.91 3.62
CA GLY A 577 2.29 -27.02 3.73
C GLY A 577 1.70 -28.28 3.09
N ARG A 578 2.56 -29.17 2.57
CA ARG A 578 2.22 -30.47 1.96
C ARG A 578 3.32 -31.47 2.27
N PHE A 579 2.94 -32.72 2.53
CA PHE A 579 3.86 -33.85 2.49
C PHE A 579 4.50 -34.01 1.10
N ARG A 580 5.64 -34.70 1.04
CA ARG A 580 6.39 -34.89 -0.20
C ARG A 580 5.60 -35.61 -1.30
N ASP A 581 4.66 -36.49 -0.95
CA ASP A 581 3.74 -37.15 -1.89
C ASP A 581 2.62 -36.22 -2.43
N GLY A 582 2.57 -34.98 -1.95
CA GLY A 582 1.59 -33.96 -2.30
C GLY A 582 0.42 -33.85 -1.33
N THR A 583 0.29 -34.74 -0.34
CA THR A 583 -0.83 -34.70 0.61
C THR A 583 -0.84 -33.38 1.40
N PRO A 584 -1.96 -32.61 1.44
CA PRO A 584 -2.01 -31.35 2.18
C PRO A 584 -2.06 -31.58 3.69
N ILE A 585 -1.10 -31.00 4.41
CA ILE A 585 -1.00 -31.17 5.87
C ILE A 585 -2.16 -30.49 6.61
N ALA A 586 -2.84 -29.54 5.99
CA ALA A 586 -4.04 -28.93 6.54
C ALA A 586 -5.20 -29.95 6.72
N LYS A 587 -5.23 -31.02 5.91
CA LYS A 587 -6.29 -32.03 5.91
C LYS A 587 -5.87 -33.35 6.55
N TYR A 588 -4.59 -33.72 6.41
CA TYR A 588 -4.06 -35.01 6.84
C TYR A 588 -2.87 -34.86 7.80
N ASP A 589 -2.77 -35.73 8.79
CA ASP A 589 -1.66 -35.74 9.76
C ASP A 589 -0.48 -36.63 9.32
N THR A 590 -0.71 -37.49 8.32
CA THR A 590 0.29 -38.39 7.73
C THR A 590 0.18 -38.39 6.20
N PRO A 591 1.23 -38.79 5.48
CA PRO A 591 1.17 -39.00 4.03
C PRO A 591 0.04 -39.97 3.66
N ALA A 592 -0.78 -39.59 2.69
CA ALA A 592 -1.97 -40.36 2.27
C ALA A 592 -2.01 -40.60 0.76
N SER A 593 -1.03 -40.08 0.01
CA SER A 593 -0.98 -40.08 -1.46
C SER A 593 -2.21 -39.46 -2.13
N ASP A 594 -2.88 -38.53 -1.43
CA ASP A 594 -4.00 -37.73 -1.92
C ASP A 594 -3.54 -36.27 -2.14
N PRO A 595 -3.07 -35.91 -3.35
CA PRO A 595 -2.64 -34.55 -3.66
C PRO A 595 -3.83 -33.61 -3.91
N THR A 596 -4.92 -33.76 -3.17
CA THR A 596 -6.10 -32.90 -3.30
C THR A 596 -5.71 -31.43 -3.09
N ASP A 597 -6.37 -30.55 -3.84
CA ASP A 597 -6.29 -29.11 -3.67
C ASP A 597 -7.62 -28.53 -3.18
N ASP A 598 -8.56 -29.40 -2.83
CA ASP A 598 -9.88 -29.13 -2.26
C ASP A 598 -9.79 -29.15 -0.73
N PHE A 599 -9.25 -28.06 -0.20
CA PHE A 599 -9.19 -27.75 1.21
C PHE A 599 -9.05 -26.24 1.37
N ASP A 600 -9.27 -25.77 2.58
CA ASP A 600 -9.08 -24.38 2.92
C ASP A 600 -8.39 -24.24 4.28
N TYR A 601 -7.78 -23.10 4.54
CA TYR A 601 -7.22 -22.75 5.84
C TYR A 601 -8.28 -22.11 6.75
N ALA A 602 -9.28 -21.44 6.17
CA ALA A 602 -10.48 -20.97 6.86
C ALA A 602 -11.66 -21.89 6.49
N GLY A 603 -12.40 -22.40 7.48
CA GLY A 603 -13.42 -23.44 7.24
C GLY A 603 -14.60 -22.95 6.37
N PRO A 604 -15.19 -23.82 5.52
CA PRO A 604 -16.27 -23.41 4.61
C PRO A 604 -17.66 -23.32 5.25
N ASP A 605 -17.95 -24.09 6.33
CA ASP A 605 -19.27 -24.17 6.99
C ASP A 605 -19.15 -24.36 8.53
N GLU A 606 -20.12 -23.84 9.29
CA GLU A 606 -20.14 -23.77 10.77
C GLU A 606 -20.19 -25.13 11.49
N LYS A 607 -20.36 -26.24 10.77
CA LYS A 607 -20.33 -27.60 11.33
C LYS A 607 -19.04 -28.37 11.06
N SER A 608 -18.09 -27.81 10.31
CA SER A 608 -16.83 -28.51 10.02
C SER A 608 -15.74 -28.09 11.00
N THR A 609 -15.19 -29.05 11.74
CA THR A 609 -13.92 -28.93 12.48
C THR A 609 -12.69 -28.87 11.56
N ALA A 610 -12.87 -28.47 10.29
CA ALA A 610 -11.96 -28.80 9.19
C ALA A 610 -11.04 -27.66 8.71
N GLY A 611 -11.14 -26.45 9.27
CA GLY A 611 -10.21 -25.33 9.01
C GLY A 611 -8.96 -25.35 9.91
N ASP A 612 -7.91 -24.62 9.52
CA ASP A 612 -6.66 -24.46 10.28
C ASP A 612 -6.25 -22.97 10.41
N PRO A 613 -7.13 -22.08 10.93
CA PRO A 613 -6.87 -20.63 10.93
C PRO A 613 -5.63 -20.25 11.73
N ASN A 614 -5.35 -20.97 12.83
CA ASN A 614 -4.21 -20.72 13.73
C ASN A 614 -2.90 -21.39 13.29
N GLY A 615 -2.93 -22.16 12.20
CA GLY A 615 -1.75 -22.84 11.66
C GLY A 615 -1.17 -23.93 12.56
N LEU A 616 -2.04 -24.62 13.32
CA LEU A 616 -1.65 -25.77 14.15
C LEU A 616 -1.23 -26.96 13.28
N ARG A 617 -1.96 -27.19 12.18
CA ARG A 617 -1.63 -28.27 11.23
C ARG A 617 -0.61 -27.78 10.22
N CYS A 618 -1.00 -26.82 9.39
CA CYS A 618 -0.21 -26.14 8.37
C CYS A 618 0.23 -24.76 8.90
N PRO A 619 1.51 -24.59 9.30
CA PRO A 619 1.99 -23.30 9.83
C PRO A 619 1.65 -22.13 8.90
N ILE A 620 1.35 -20.98 9.49
CA ILE A 620 1.00 -19.76 8.73
C ILE A 620 2.14 -19.36 7.77
N GLY A 621 3.39 -19.59 8.19
CA GLY A 621 4.59 -19.32 7.39
C GLY A 621 4.90 -20.36 6.32
N ALA A 622 4.12 -21.44 6.23
CA ALA A 622 4.36 -22.51 5.25
C ALA A 622 4.27 -21.97 3.82
N HIS A 623 5.14 -22.47 2.94
CA HIS A 623 5.34 -21.93 1.60
C HIS A 623 4.04 -21.75 0.82
N ILE A 624 3.24 -22.81 0.67
CA ILE A 624 2.00 -22.72 -0.13
C ILE A 624 0.93 -21.85 0.54
N ARG A 625 0.93 -21.73 1.87
CA ARG A 625 -0.03 -20.92 2.63
C ARG A 625 0.31 -19.44 2.53
N ARG A 626 1.60 -19.11 2.54
CA ARG A 626 2.11 -17.74 2.38
C ARG A 626 1.86 -17.19 0.97
N PHE A 627 2.05 -18.01 -0.06
CA PHE A 627 1.84 -17.60 -1.46
C PHE A 627 0.40 -17.79 -1.97
N ASN A 628 -0.43 -18.57 -1.26
CA ASN A 628 -1.86 -18.72 -1.54
C ASN A 628 -2.62 -18.94 -0.22
N PRO A 629 -3.09 -17.87 0.43
CA PRO A 629 -3.84 -17.96 1.69
C PRO A 629 -5.27 -18.49 1.51
N ARG A 630 -5.69 -18.81 0.26
CA ARG A 630 -7.01 -19.32 -0.11
C ARG A 630 -8.12 -18.34 0.29
N SER A 631 -9.15 -18.77 1.02
CA SER A 631 -10.16 -17.84 1.56
C SER A 631 -9.68 -17.06 2.78
N GLY A 632 -8.48 -17.39 3.31
CA GLY A 632 -7.86 -16.65 4.40
C GLY A 632 -7.58 -15.19 4.04
N LEU A 633 -7.83 -14.30 5.01
CA LEU A 633 -7.60 -12.86 4.86
C LEU A 633 -6.11 -12.52 4.92
N VAL A 634 -5.69 -11.56 4.09
CA VAL A 634 -4.35 -10.97 4.11
C VAL A 634 -4.48 -9.59 4.73
N LEU A 635 -3.96 -9.41 5.95
CA LEU A 635 -4.12 -8.17 6.72
C LEU A 635 -5.60 -7.74 6.84
N GLY A 636 -6.50 -8.71 7.09
CA GLY A 636 -7.93 -8.44 7.22
C GLY A 636 -8.69 -8.18 5.92
N LEU A 637 -8.02 -8.28 4.76
CA LEU A 637 -8.65 -8.08 3.45
C LEU A 637 -8.70 -9.38 2.63
N PRO A 638 -9.78 -9.65 1.87
CA PRO A 638 -9.91 -10.86 1.03
C PRO A 638 -9.10 -10.71 -0.27
N TRP A 639 -7.77 -10.65 -0.16
CA TRP A 639 -6.86 -10.31 -1.26
C TRP A 639 -6.04 -11.53 -1.69
N GLY A 640 -6.48 -12.21 -2.75
CA GLY A 640 -5.69 -13.23 -3.45
C GLY A 640 -4.82 -12.60 -4.55
N ARG A 641 -3.58 -13.08 -4.72
CA ARG A 641 -2.71 -12.74 -5.86
C ARG A 641 -2.25 -14.02 -6.53
N HIS A 642 -2.87 -14.35 -7.66
CA HIS A 642 -2.61 -15.62 -8.32
C HIS A 642 -1.48 -15.53 -9.35
N LEU A 643 -0.72 -16.62 -9.48
CA LEU A 643 0.23 -16.86 -10.56
C LEU A 643 -0.03 -18.22 -11.19
N ILE A 644 0.25 -18.32 -12.49
CA ILE A 644 0.33 -19.61 -13.17
C ILE A 644 1.80 -20.06 -13.17
N ARG A 645 2.09 -21.26 -12.66
CA ARG A 645 3.46 -21.79 -12.57
C ARG A 645 3.70 -22.88 -13.60
N ARG A 646 4.80 -22.79 -14.34
CA ARG A 646 5.25 -23.76 -15.36
C ARG A 646 6.74 -24.06 -15.15
N GLY A 647 7.06 -24.77 -14.07
CA GLY A 647 8.42 -25.21 -13.75
C GLY A 647 8.68 -26.67 -14.08
N LEU A 648 9.95 -26.99 -14.37
CA LEU A 648 10.46 -28.35 -14.54
C LEU A 648 11.89 -28.46 -13.94
N PRO A 649 12.27 -29.59 -13.33
CA PRO A 649 13.60 -29.76 -12.77
C PRO A 649 14.72 -29.72 -13.82
N PHE A 650 15.89 -29.23 -13.45
CA PHE A 650 17.13 -29.38 -14.21
C PHE A 650 18.23 -30.00 -13.33
N GLY A 651 19.20 -30.66 -13.96
CA GLY A 651 20.26 -31.38 -13.26
C GLY A 651 19.85 -32.77 -12.76
N PRO A 652 20.82 -33.62 -12.38
CA PRO A 652 20.56 -35.00 -11.98
C PRO A 652 19.87 -35.08 -10.61
N ARG A 653 19.09 -36.14 -10.41
CA ARG A 653 18.40 -36.44 -9.14
C ARG A 653 19.43 -36.64 -8.02
N TYR A 654 19.15 -36.07 -6.84
CA TYR A 654 19.95 -36.33 -5.64
C TYR A 654 19.76 -37.76 -5.13
N VAL A 655 20.86 -38.44 -4.78
CA VAL A 655 20.89 -39.85 -4.33
C VAL A 655 21.54 -40.01 -2.94
N GLY A 656 21.58 -38.96 -2.13
CA GLY A 656 22.05 -39.02 -0.73
C GLY A 656 23.55 -38.82 -0.51
N LYS A 657 24.32 -38.58 -1.58
CA LYS A 657 25.71 -38.11 -1.53
C LYS A 657 25.93 -37.13 -2.67
N ASP A 658 26.55 -35.99 -2.41
CA ASP A 658 26.99 -35.09 -3.49
C ASP A 658 28.34 -35.58 -4.03
N GLU A 659 28.34 -36.05 -5.27
CA GLU A 659 29.55 -36.37 -6.03
C GLU A 659 30.20 -35.06 -6.56
N GLY A 660 30.57 -34.14 -5.65
CA GLY A 660 31.16 -32.84 -6.00
C GLY A 660 30.15 -31.72 -6.27
N SER A 661 30.53 -30.70 -7.07
CA SER A 661 29.78 -29.46 -7.32
C SER A 661 28.64 -29.60 -8.35
N VAL A 662 27.76 -30.60 -8.19
CA VAL A 662 26.71 -30.90 -9.17
C VAL A 662 25.51 -29.97 -8.98
N GLN A 663 25.36 -28.99 -9.86
CA GLN A 663 24.26 -28.02 -9.85
C GLN A 663 22.92 -28.66 -10.27
N ARG A 664 21.86 -28.37 -9.53
CA ARG A 664 20.50 -28.86 -9.76
C ARG A 664 19.45 -27.88 -9.26
N GLY A 665 18.24 -27.93 -9.79
CA GLY A 665 17.16 -27.06 -9.33
C GLY A 665 15.94 -27.03 -10.25
N LEU A 666 15.27 -25.89 -10.32
CA LEU A 666 14.07 -25.66 -11.13
C LEU A 666 14.32 -24.57 -12.16
N VAL A 667 13.77 -24.77 -13.36
CA VAL A 667 13.64 -23.70 -14.36
C VAL A 667 12.19 -23.63 -14.81
N GLY A 668 11.66 -22.42 -14.95
CA GLY A 668 10.25 -22.27 -15.29
C GLY A 668 9.76 -20.85 -15.50
N MET A 669 8.49 -20.77 -15.87
CA MET A 669 7.77 -19.51 -16.06
C MET A 669 6.71 -19.29 -14.98
N PHE A 670 6.66 -18.06 -14.48
CA PHE A 670 5.61 -17.55 -13.60
C PHE A 670 4.77 -16.55 -14.40
N ILE A 671 3.59 -16.98 -14.82
CA ILE A 671 2.74 -16.30 -15.81
C ILE A 671 1.66 -15.47 -15.10
N CYS A 672 1.48 -14.22 -15.52
CA CYS A 672 0.56 -13.25 -14.92
C CYS A 672 0.21 -12.08 -15.87
N GLY A 673 -0.86 -11.34 -15.54
CA GLY A 673 -1.24 -10.11 -16.24
C GLY A 673 -0.41 -8.89 -15.82
N ASP A 674 0.22 -8.92 -14.64
CA ASP A 674 1.00 -7.83 -14.09
C ASP A 674 2.20 -8.35 -13.27
N LEU A 675 3.42 -8.15 -13.81
CA LEU A 675 4.66 -8.58 -13.16
C LEU A 675 4.90 -7.90 -11.81
N GLU A 676 4.59 -6.60 -11.68
CA GLU A 676 4.86 -5.84 -10.46
C GLU A 676 3.85 -6.19 -9.38
N ALA A 677 2.57 -6.14 -9.72
CA ALA A 677 1.52 -6.38 -8.74
C ALA A 677 1.30 -7.86 -8.40
N GLN A 678 1.77 -8.81 -9.22
CA GLN A 678 1.63 -10.23 -8.90
C GLN A 678 2.99 -10.84 -8.57
N PHE A 679 3.89 -10.95 -9.55
CA PHE A 679 5.14 -11.69 -9.36
C PHE A 679 6.10 -11.03 -8.35
N GLU A 680 6.46 -9.75 -8.56
CA GLU A 680 7.35 -9.01 -7.66
C GLU A 680 6.71 -8.83 -6.29
N PHE A 681 5.41 -8.48 -6.23
CA PHE A 681 4.69 -8.33 -4.97
C PHE A 681 4.71 -9.60 -4.13
N LEU A 682 4.44 -10.75 -4.73
CA LEU A 682 4.42 -12.03 -4.00
C LEU A 682 5.78 -12.31 -3.38
N LEU A 683 6.88 -12.17 -4.14
CA LEU A 683 8.22 -12.40 -3.60
C LEU A 683 8.60 -11.37 -2.53
N ASN A 684 8.33 -10.09 -2.77
CA ASN A 684 8.75 -9.01 -1.86
C ASN A 684 7.90 -8.89 -0.60
N VAL A 685 6.58 -8.95 -0.74
CA VAL A 685 5.63 -8.60 0.32
C VAL A 685 5.16 -9.82 1.09
N TRP A 686 4.90 -10.94 0.40
CA TRP A 686 4.49 -12.17 1.07
C TRP A 686 5.67 -13.08 1.37
N GLY A 687 6.57 -13.28 0.41
CA GLY A 687 7.75 -14.12 0.57
C GLY A 687 8.75 -13.53 1.56
N ARG A 688 9.12 -12.27 1.37
CA ARG A 688 10.20 -11.60 2.14
C ARG A 688 9.72 -10.81 3.36
N ARG A 689 8.50 -10.27 3.36
CA ARG A 689 7.98 -9.44 4.46
C ARG A 689 6.88 -10.18 5.24
N ASP A 690 6.60 -9.65 6.43
CA ASP A 690 5.66 -10.18 7.42
C ASP A 690 4.18 -9.89 7.13
N LEU A 691 3.84 -9.55 5.88
CA LEU A 691 2.59 -8.90 5.50
C LEU A 691 1.60 -9.82 4.79
N SER A 692 1.76 -11.14 4.89
CA SER A 692 0.89 -12.12 4.25
C SER A 692 -0.23 -12.66 5.14
N ALA A 693 -0.07 -12.66 6.47
CA ALA A 693 -1.07 -13.14 7.43
C ALA A 693 -0.75 -12.69 8.87
N TYR A 694 -1.75 -12.75 9.75
CA TYR A 694 -1.59 -12.52 11.18
C TYR A 694 -0.58 -13.49 11.81
N GLY A 695 0.23 -13.02 12.77
CA GLY A 695 1.22 -13.84 13.48
C GLY A 695 2.55 -14.10 12.77
N LEU A 696 2.72 -13.68 11.51
CA LEU A 696 4.03 -13.68 10.84
C LEU A 696 4.78 -12.41 11.20
N ARG A 697 5.86 -12.52 11.99
CA ARG A 697 6.73 -11.39 12.38
C ARG A 697 8.20 -11.85 12.39
N GLY A 698 9.07 -11.08 11.78
CA GLY A 698 10.49 -11.33 11.62
C GLY A 698 10.84 -12.55 10.76
N THR A 699 9.97 -12.99 9.84
CA THR A 699 10.18 -14.22 9.07
C THR A 699 10.03 -14.07 7.56
N GLN A 700 10.92 -14.76 6.84
CA GLN A 700 10.85 -14.98 5.39
C GLN A 700 10.37 -16.40 5.07
N ASP A 701 9.82 -16.57 3.87
CA ASP A 701 9.48 -17.87 3.33
C ASP A 701 10.75 -18.74 3.17
N PRO A 702 10.76 -19.99 3.68
CA PRO A 702 11.95 -20.84 3.68
C PRO A 702 12.58 -21.12 2.31
N PHE A 703 11.80 -21.09 1.23
CA PHE A 703 12.25 -21.49 -0.11
C PHE A 703 12.56 -20.32 -1.03
N THR A 704 12.15 -19.10 -0.65
CA THR A 704 12.40 -17.86 -1.42
C THR A 704 13.20 -16.83 -0.62
N ALA A 705 13.58 -17.14 0.63
CA ALA A 705 14.46 -16.31 1.43
C ALA A 705 15.84 -16.12 0.76
N HIS A 706 16.32 -14.88 0.81
CA HIS A 706 17.62 -14.47 0.23
C HIS A 706 18.75 -14.43 1.28
N ALA A 707 18.40 -14.61 2.55
CA ALA A 707 19.30 -14.69 3.70
C ALA A 707 18.74 -15.72 4.70
N PRO A 708 19.55 -16.22 5.66
CA PRO A 708 19.05 -17.05 6.76
C PRO A 708 17.85 -16.42 7.46
N THR A 709 16.86 -17.23 7.81
CA THR A 709 15.56 -16.78 8.35
C THR A 709 15.15 -17.62 9.56
N ARG A 710 14.00 -17.31 10.16
CA ARG A 710 13.35 -18.12 11.19
C ARG A 710 12.00 -18.62 10.70
N PHE A 711 11.61 -19.80 11.15
CA PHE A 711 10.33 -20.43 10.86
C PHE A 711 9.60 -20.74 12.17
N HIS A 712 8.35 -20.31 12.27
CA HIS A 712 7.56 -20.44 13.49
C HIS A 712 6.60 -21.63 13.40
N LEU A 713 6.64 -22.50 14.40
CA LEU A 713 5.81 -23.70 14.53
C LEU A 713 4.93 -23.60 15.78
N MET A 714 3.62 -23.71 15.59
CA MET A 714 2.68 -23.83 16.71
C MET A 714 2.59 -25.29 17.17
N ASP A 715 2.70 -25.51 18.47
CA ASP A 715 2.68 -26.84 19.09
C ASP A 715 1.57 -26.95 20.15
N GLY A 716 0.33 -26.68 19.73
CA GLY A 716 -0.85 -26.72 20.60
C GLY A 716 -0.63 -25.96 21.90
N ASP A 717 -0.81 -26.65 23.03
CA ASP A 717 -0.71 -26.10 24.40
C ASP A 717 0.72 -25.69 24.81
N LYS A 718 1.75 -26.05 24.03
CA LYS A 718 3.17 -25.75 24.32
C LYS A 718 3.66 -24.42 23.71
N GLY A 719 2.80 -23.70 22.98
CA GLY A 719 3.11 -22.40 22.38
C GLY A 719 3.87 -22.46 21.05
N CYS A 720 4.50 -21.35 20.69
CA CYS A 720 5.22 -21.16 19.41
C CYS A 720 6.71 -21.47 19.53
N ARG A 721 7.23 -22.38 18.70
CA ARG A 721 8.66 -22.69 18.57
C ARG A 721 9.24 -22.04 17.32
N SER A 722 10.34 -21.30 17.49
CA SER A 722 11.00 -20.60 16.38
C SER A 722 12.30 -21.30 15.99
N ILE A 723 12.36 -21.79 14.75
CA ILE A 723 13.45 -22.63 14.22
C ILE A 723 14.27 -21.84 13.20
N PRO A 724 15.61 -21.79 13.31
CA PRO A 724 16.45 -21.18 12.28
C PRO A 724 16.44 -22.00 10.99
N VAL A 725 16.32 -21.34 9.85
CA VAL A 725 16.37 -21.97 8.53
C VAL A 725 17.46 -21.29 7.71
N ASP A 726 18.47 -22.06 7.33
CA ASP A 726 19.48 -21.61 6.40
C ASP A 726 18.89 -21.49 4.99
N ARG A 727 19.59 -20.74 4.16
CA ARG A 727 19.13 -20.43 2.81
C ARG A 727 19.13 -21.67 1.91
N LEU A 728 17.96 -22.04 1.38
CA LEU A 728 17.76 -23.29 0.62
C LEU A 728 17.87 -23.14 -0.91
N THR A 729 17.73 -21.94 -1.44
CA THR A 729 17.68 -21.70 -2.89
C THR A 729 18.58 -20.55 -3.35
N ARG A 730 18.92 -20.53 -4.64
CA ARG A 730 19.64 -19.41 -5.29
C ARG A 730 19.13 -19.15 -6.70
N THR A 731 18.93 -17.88 -7.02
CA THR A 731 18.57 -17.44 -8.37
C THR A 731 19.83 -17.45 -9.25
N LEU A 732 19.80 -18.22 -10.33
CA LEU A 732 20.89 -18.34 -11.31
C LEU A 732 20.64 -17.54 -12.59
N GLY A 733 19.47 -16.90 -12.71
CA GLY A 733 19.10 -16.12 -13.88
C GLY A 733 17.60 -15.86 -13.93
N SER A 734 17.22 -14.74 -14.52
CA SER A 734 15.83 -14.38 -14.72
C SER A 734 15.63 -13.53 -15.97
N LEU A 735 14.49 -13.69 -16.64
CA LEU A 735 14.05 -12.85 -17.75
C LEU A 735 12.57 -12.48 -17.54
N TYR A 736 12.19 -11.25 -17.91
CA TYR A 736 10.78 -10.89 -18.04
C TYR A 736 10.39 -10.96 -19.51
N LEU A 737 9.38 -11.78 -19.80
CA LEU A 737 8.93 -12.09 -21.13
C LEU A 737 7.51 -11.59 -21.33
N PHE A 738 7.25 -11.00 -22.48
CA PHE A 738 5.90 -10.82 -23.01
C PHE A 738 5.65 -11.96 -24.00
N MET A 739 4.56 -12.70 -23.77
CA MET A 739 4.10 -13.78 -24.63
C MET A 739 2.84 -13.29 -25.36
N PRO A 740 2.96 -12.81 -26.61
CA PRO A 740 1.81 -12.33 -27.38
C PRO A 740 0.85 -13.48 -27.71
N GLY A 741 -0.42 -13.17 -27.98
CA GLY A 741 -1.31 -14.10 -28.65
C GLY A 741 -0.79 -14.47 -30.06
N ILE A 742 -1.30 -15.55 -30.65
CA ILE A 742 -0.90 -16.05 -31.97
C ILE A 742 -1.18 -15.03 -33.07
N LYS A 743 -2.28 -14.29 -33.00
CA LYS A 743 -2.58 -13.14 -33.85
C LYS A 743 -1.58 -12.01 -33.63
N GLY A 744 -1.18 -11.77 -32.38
CA GLY A 744 -0.10 -10.82 -32.04
C GLY A 744 1.26 -11.23 -32.62
N LEU A 745 1.58 -12.53 -32.62
CA LEU A 745 2.77 -13.08 -33.27
C LEU A 745 2.71 -12.93 -34.79
N ALA A 746 1.54 -13.20 -35.40
CA ALA A 746 1.33 -12.99 -36.83
C ALA A 746 1.50 -11.50 -37.20
N TRP A 747 0.99 -10.60 -36.36
CA TRP A 747 1.21 -9.17 -36.50
C TRP A 747 2.71 -8.83 -36.44
N ILE A 748 3.44 -9.32 -35.44
CA ILE A 748 4.90 -9.14 -35.33
C ILE A 748 5.62 -9.66 -36.58
N GLY A 749 5.34 -10.91 -36.98
CA GLY A 749 6.01 -11.58 -38.09
C GLY A 749 5.72 -10.91 -39.45
N SER A 750 4.52 -10.37 -39.63
CA SER A 750 4.16 -9.66 -40.86
C SER A 750 4.96 -8.37 -41.07
N GLY A 751 5.36 -7.71 -39.99
CA GLY A 751 5.93 -6.36 -40.06
C GLY A 751 4.98 -5.37 -40.75
N ILE A 752 3.65 -5.57 -40.65
CA ILE A 752 2.64 -4.82 -41.41
C ILE A 752 2.71 -3.29 -41.20
N TRP A 753 3.31 -2.85 -40.09
CA TRP A 753 3.62 -1.44 -39.82
C TRP A 753 4.68 -0.85 -40.75
N LEU A 754 5.33 -1.66 -41.59
CA LEU A 754 6.34 -1.25 -42.56
C LEU A 754 5.78 -1.09 -44.00
N GLN A 755 4.50 -1.39 -44.27
CA GLN A 755 3.93 -1.40 -45.64
C GLN A 755 2.56 -0.68 -45.80
N GLY A 756 2.35 0.00 -46.93
CA GLY A 756 1.03 0.42 -47.46
C GLY A 756 0.17 1.30 -46.54
N GLU A 757 -1.17 1.11 -46.59
CA GLU A 757 -2.14 1.83 -45.74
C GLU A 757 -1.95 1.54 -44.23
N ASN A 758 -1.29 0.43 -43.86
CA ASN A 758 -0.98 0.09 -42.47
C ASN A 758 0.33 0.72 -41.97
N ALA A 759 1.27 1.03 -42.85
CA ALA A 759 2.32 2.00 -42.56
C ALA A 759 1.70 3.39 -42.35
N ALA A 760 0.64 3.74 -43.08
CA ALA A 760 -0.14 4.95 -42.82
C ALA A 760 -0.97 4.87 -41.52
N LEU A 761 -1.44 3.69 -41.08
CA LEU A 761 -2.09 3.48 -39.78
C LEU A 761 -1.08 3.53 -38.63
N ALA A 762 0.07 2.88 -38.76
CA ALA A 762 1.19 2.98 -37.82
C ALA A 762 1.75 4.41 -37.81
N GLN A 763 1.82 5.10 -38.95
CA GLN A 763 2.09 6.53 -39.05
C GLN A 763 0.92 7.40 -38.60
N ARG A 764 -0.34 6.92 -38.54
CA ARG A 764 -1.48 7.64 -37.95
C ARG A 764 -1.55 7.40 -36.46
N MET A 765 -1.07 6.27 -35.95
CA MET A 765 -0.93 5.96 -34.53
C MET A 765 0.31 6.62 -33.96
N MET A 766 1.42 6.62 -34.71
CA MET A 766 2.53 7.54 -34.54
C MET A 766 1.96 8.93 -34.69
N ALA A 767 1.37 9.39 -35.79
CA ALA A 767 0.68 10.69 -35.88
C ALA A 767 -0.62 10.83 -35.07
N VAL A 768 -0.93 10.02 -34.07
CA VAL A 768 -2.00 10.26 -33.08
C VAL A 768 -1.34 10.33 -31.71
N ALA A 769 -0.32 9.53 -31.46
CA ALA A 769 0.64 9.74 -30.37
C ALA A 769 1.42 11.05 -30.59
N THR A 770 2.04 11.18 -31.75
CA THR A 770 2.66 12.33 -32.40
C THR A 770 1.66 13.42 -32.81
N ARG A 771 0.37 13.23 -33.15
CA ARG A 771 -0.59 14.40 -33.19
C ARG A 771 -1.08 14.81 -31.82
N ALA A 772 -1.16 13.90 -30.84
CA ALA A 772 -1.28 14.26 -29.43
C ALA A 772 0.00 14.94 -28.92
N GLN A 773 1.11 14.84 -29.67
CA GLN A 773 2.40 15.52 -29.45
C GLN A 773 2.59 16.80 -30.31
N GLU A 774 1.97 16.87 -31.49
CA GLU A 774 2.14 17.95 -32.49
C GLU A 774 0.95 18.93 -32.50
N ARG A 775 -0.23 18.53 -32.02
CA ARG A 775 -1.40 19.41 -31.82
C ARG A 775 -1.88 19.49 -30.37
N GLY A 776 -1.37 18.64 -29.49
CA GLY A 776 -1.56 18.72 -28.04
C GLY A 776 -0.21 18.67 -27.34
N LEU A 777 -0.13 19.23 -26.15
CA LEU A 777 1.03 19.07 -25.27
C LEU A 777 0.87 17.74 -24.51
N ASP A 778 1.81 16.80 -24.64
CA ASP A 778 1.87 15.60 -23.79
C ASP A 778 2.93 15.78 -22.68
N PRO A 779 2.51 16.18 -21.47
CA PRO A 779 3.42 16.40 -20.34
C PRO A 779 4.08 15.13 -19.81
N THR A 780 3.65 13.94 -20.26
CA THR A 780 4.21 12.65 -19.83
C THR A 780 5.32 12.13 -20.76
N SER A 781 5.42 12.69 -21.97
CA SER A 781 6.39 12.23 -22.96
C SER A 781 7.84 12.44 -22.50
N PRO A 782 8.78 11.50 -22.77
CA PRO A 782 10.20 11.69 -22.43
C PRO A 782 10.80 12.95 -23.07
N ALA A 783 10.39 13.30 -24.29
CA ALA A 783 10.85 14.51 -24.97
C ALA A 783 10.47 15.78 -24.19
N PHE A 784 9.21 15.89 -23.75
CA PHE A 784 8.76 17.00 -22.92
C PHE A 784 9.44 17.00 -21.54
N ARG A 785 9.58 15.84 -20.90
CA ARG A 785 10.27 15.72 -19.60
C ARG A 785 11.74 16.16 -19.67
N ASN A 786 12.43 15.78 -20.74
CA ASN A 786 13.83 16.15 -20.96
C ASN A 786 13.98 17.64 -21.25
N ASP A 787 13.15 18.20 -22.13
CA ASP A 787 13.17 19.62 -22.48
C ASP A 787 11.77 20.14 -22.86
N PRO A 788 11.05 20.79 -21.92
CA PRO A 788 9.70 21.28 -22.19
C PRO A 788 9.69 22.65 -22.91
N TYR A 789 10.82 23.38 -22.93
CA TYR A 789 10.86 24.78 -23.37
C TYR A 789 10.55 24.99 -24.86
N PRO A 790 10.99 24.13 -25.79
CA PRO A 790 10.58 24.22 -27.19
C PRO A 790 9.05 24.10 -27.35
N SER A 791 8.43 23.21 -26.57
CA SER A 791 6.97 23.04 -26.60
C SER A 791 6.28 24.29 -26.07
N TYR A 792 6.76 24.83 -24.94
CA TYR A 792 6.26 26.08 -24.38
C TYR A 792 6.40 27.27 -25.34
N ALA A 793 7.56 27.43 -25.99
CA ALA A 793 7.82 28.51 -26.94
C ALA A 793 6.88 28.48 -28.14
N ASN A 794 6.59 27.29 -28.67
CA ASN A 794 5.63 27.12 -29.75
C ASN A 794 4.21 27.54 -29.34
N ARG A 795 3.80 27.23 -28.10
CA ARG A 795 2.47 27.63 -27.59
C ARG A 795 2.37 29.12 -27.32
N ARG A 796 3.40 29.74 -26.72
CA ARG A 796 3.44 31.21 -26.55
C ARG A 796 3.20 31.96 -27.86
N LYS A 797 3.75 31.46 -28.99
CA LYS A 797 3.59 32.09 -30.31
C LYS A 797 2.25 31.81 -30.99
N GLY A 798 1.68 30.61 -30.84
CA GLY A 798 0.51 30.16 -31.61
C GLY A 798 -0.80 30.07 -30.83
N SER A 799 -0.75 29.65 -29.57
CA SER A 799 -1.91 29.38 -28.70
C SER A 799 -1.53 29.64 -27.24
N PRO A 800 -1.43 30.92 -26.80
CA PRO A 800 -0.96 31.27 -25.46
C PRO A 800 -1.92 30.82 -24.34
N VAL A 801 -3.17 30.50 -24.70
CA VAL A 801 -4.13 29.73 -23.91
C VAL A 801 -4.57 28.52 -24.74
N GLU A 802 -4.33 27.30 -24.25
CA GLU A 802 -4.65 26.05 -24.96
C GLU A 802 -5.56 25.16 -24.11
N LYS A 803 -6.65 24.64 -24.70
CA LYS A 803 -7.49 23.63 -24.06
C LYS A 803 -6.83 22.25 -24.17
N MET A 804 -6.67 21.57 -23.05
CA MET A 804 -5.99 20.28 -22.99
C MET A 804 -6.96 19.14 -23.33
N GLY A 805 -6.56 18.26 -24.25
CA GLY A 805 -7.41 17.16 -24.74
C GLY A 805 -7.45 15.93 -23.83
N PHE A 806 -6.57 15.83 -22.83
CA PHE A 806 -6.45 14.66 -21.94
C PHE A 806 -7.19 14.80 -20.60
N GLU A 807 -7.73 15.99 -20.31
CA GLU A 807 -8.43 16.27 -19.06
C GLU A 807 -9.67 17.12 -19.38
N GLN A 808 -10.84 16.72 -18.85
CA GLN A 808 -12.08 17.46 -19.12
C GLN A 808 -11.98 18.87 -18.53
N ASN A 809 -12.27 19.88 -19.36
CA ASN A 809 -12.33 21.30 -18.99
C ASN A 809 -11.03 21.85 -18.36
N SER A 810 -9.88 21.53 -18.94
CA SER A 810 -8.56 22.00 -18.52
C SER A 810 -7.93 22.93 -19.57
N TYR A 811 -7.39 24.07 -19.16
CA TYR A 811 -6.79 25.10 -20.02
C TYR A 811 -5.41 25.49 -19.49
N TRP A 812 -4.38 25.49 -20.34
CA TRP A 812 -3.01 25.85 -19.97
C TRP A 812 -2.64 27.22 -20.51
N VAL A 813 -1.89 27.99 -19.72
CA VAL A 813 -1.54 29.40 -19.99
C VAL A 813 -0.02 29.55 -20.03
N PHE A 814 0.52 30.05 -21.14
CA PHE A 814 1.95 29.96 -21.45
C PHE A 814 2.71 31.29 -21.45
N SER A 815 2.07 32.41 -21.81
CA SER A 815 2.75 33.71 -21.93
C SER A 815 2.84 34.43 -20.59
N HIS A 816 3.89 35.25 -20.44
CA HIS A 816 4.17 35.97 -19.19
C HIS A 816 3.04 36.92 -18.79
N ASP A 817 2.48 37.66 -19.74
CA ASP A 817 1.38 38.60 -19.51
C ASP A 817 0.10 37.92 -19.00
N LEU A 818 -0.26 36.76 -19.57
CA LEU A 818 -1.44 36.01 -19.17
C LEU A 818 -1.23 35.28 -17.84
N VAL A 819 -0.03 34.75 -17.60
CA VAL A 819 0.33 34.20 -16.27
C VAL A 819 0.28 35.31 -15.22
N THR A 820 0.77 36.52 -15.53
CA THR A 820 0.61 37.72 -14.67
C THR A 820 -0.86 37.95 -14.38
N LYS A 821 -1.70 38.01 -15.42
CA LYS A 821 -3.15 38.26 -15.27
C LYS A 821 -3.83 37.23 -14.37
N VAL A 822 -3.54 35.93 -14.55
CA VAL A 822 -4.13 34.87 -13.70
C VAL A 822 -3.69 34.97 -12.25
N CYS A 823 -2.44 35.40 -12.01
CA CYS A 823 -1.87 35.53 -10.66
C CYS A 823 -2.06 36.92 -10.05
N ASP A 824 -2.67 37.87 -10.77
CA ASP A 824 -2.86 39.25 -10.33
C ASP A 824 -3.80 39.28 -9.10
N PRO A 825 -3.44 40.00 -8.02
CA PRO A 825 -4.33 40.19 -6.88
C PRO A 825 -5.73 40.70 -7.23
N ALA A 826 -5.90 41.47 -8.32
CA ALA A 826 -7.20 41.92 -8.81
C ALA A 826 -8.10 40.76 -9.30
N ASN A 827 -7.50 39.63 -9.72
CA ASN A 827 -8.21 38.45 -10.22
C ASN A 827 -8.28 37.30 -9.21
N GLN A 828 -7.91 37.54 -7.94
CA GLN A 828 -7.90 36.53 -6.88
C GLN A 828 -9.26 35.89 -6.57
N ASN A 829 -10.37 36.55 -6.93
CA ASN A 829 -11.73 36.02 -6.79
C ASN A 829 -12.23 35.30 -8.06
N VAL A 830 -11.44 35.30 -9.13
CA VAL A 830 -11.77 34.69 -10.42
C VAL A 830 -11.01 33.39 -10.60
N PHE A 831 -9.71 33.41 -10.32
CA PHE A 831 -8.82 32.26 -10.43
C PHE A 831 -8.51 31.72 -9.04
N LEU A 832 -9.33 30.78 -8.61
CA LEU A 832 -9.37 30.27 -7.25
C LEU A 832 -8.54 29.00 -7.09
N LYS A 833 -8.15 28.70 -5.85
CA LYS A 833 -7.66 27.39 -5.43
C LYS A 833 -8.83 26.39 -5.31
N PRO A 834 -8.55 25.08 -5.45
CA PRO A 834 -9.60 24.06 -5.54
C PRO A 834 -10.41 23.90 -4.26
N GLY A 835 -9.84 24.18 -3.07
CA GLY A 835 -10.49 24.31 -1.76
C GLY A 835 -11.42 23.16 -1.30
N ARG A 836 -11.40 22.81 -0.01
CA ARG A 836 -12.23 21.70 0.53
C ARG A 836 -13.73 21.81 0.18
N ASN A 837 -14.27 23.04 0.14
CA ASN A 837 -15.71 23.31 -0.05
C ASN A 837 -16.17 23.51 -1.51
N ARG A 838 -15.30 23.37 -2.52
CA ARG A 838 -15.63 23.69 -3.93
C ARG A 838 -15.61 22.47 -4.86
N LEU A 839 -15.79 21.25 -4.32
CA LEU A 839 -15.52 20.00 -5.02
C LEU A 839 -16.64 19.50 -5.94
N HIS A 840 -16.35 19.39 -7.24
CA HIS A 840 -17.08 18.55 -8.19
C HIS A 840 -16.20 17.83 -9.23
N THR A 841 -14.92 17.55 -8.95
CA THR A 841 -14.02 16.90 -9.91
C THR A 841 -13.12 15.83 -9.28
N PRO A 842 -12.73 14.79 -10.04
CA PRO A 842 -11.80 13.76 -9.59
C PRO A 842 -10.43 14.38 -9.27
N ARG A 843 -9.89 14.00 -8.12
CA ARG A 843 -8.62 14.51 -7.58
C ARG A 843 -7.44 13.83 -8.29
N PRO A 844 -6.27 14.50 -8.40
CA PRO A 844 -5.01 13.77 -8.50
C PRO A 844 -4.94 12.80 -7.32
N PHE A 845 -4.70 11.52 -7.58
CA PHE A 845 -4.57 10.52 -6.52
C PHE A 845 -3.54 10.99 -5.47
N GLY A 846 -3.75 10.68 -4.19
CA GLY A 846 -2.77 10.94 -3.13
C GLY A 846 -2.80 12.30 -2.43
N ILE A 847 -3.74 13.21 -2.73
CA ILE A 847 -4.08 14.35 -1.87
C ILE A 847 -5.46 14.08 -1.25
N SER A 848 -5.51 13.85 0.06
CA SER A 848 -6.77 13.73 0.80
C SER A 848 -7.49 15.07 0.82
N ALA A 849 -8.84 15.07 0.79
CA ALA A 849 -9.65 16.28 1.06
C ALA A 849 -9.26 16.97 2.38
N GLU A 850 -8.66 16.19 3.27
CA GLU A 850 -8.22 16.60 4.58
C GLU A 850 -7.13 17.68 4.51
N THR A 851 -6.31 17.78 3.44
CA THR A 851 -5.20 18.75 3.34
C THR A 851 -5.53 20.10 2.69
N ASP A 852 -6.74 20.27 2.15
CA ASP A 852 -7.08 21.39 1.25
C ASP A 852 -7.36 22.74 1.96
N ASP A 853 -7.24 22.80 3.28
CA ASP A 853 -7.46 24.02 4.07
C ASP A 853 -6.16 24.75 4.46
N GLY A 854 -4.98 24.20 4.12
CA GLY A 854 -3.71 24.86 4.42
C GLY A 854 -3.45 26.10 3.55
N LEU A 855 -2.52 26.96 3.98
CA LEU A 855 -2.21 28.26 3.34
C LEU A 855 -2.04 28.20 1.79
N PHE A 856 -1.51 27.09 1.26
CA PHE A 856 -1.31 26.90 -0.18
C PHE A 856 -2.60 26.85 -1.01
N PHE A 857 -3.70 26.35 -0.42
CA PHE A 857 -5.00 26.18 -1.05
C PHE A 857 -6.07 27.17 -0.55
N MET A 858 -5.70 28.06 0.36
CA MET A 858 -6.58 29.05 0.94
C MET A 858 -6.75 30.26 0.02
N ASP A 859 -7.99 30.68 -0.26
CA ASP A 859 -8.29 31.89 -1.04
C ASP A 859 -8.81 33.04 -0.16
N PRO A 860 -8.89 34.27 -0.70
CA PRO A 860 -9.63 35.36 -0.07
C PRO A 860 -11.10 35.01 0.23
N PRO A 861 -11.69 35.58 1.30
CA PRO A 861 -11.08 36.55 2.22
C PRO A 861 -10.16 35.91 3.27
N ARG A 862 -10.21 34.58 3.46
CA ARG A 862 -9.46 33.86 4.51
C ARG A 862 -7.95 34.06 4.35
N HIS A 863 -7.43 33.89 3.13
CA HIS A 863 -6.01 34.07 2.83
C HIS A 863 -5.51 35.48 3.18
N THR A 864 -6.30 36.51 2.84
CA THR A 864 -5.97 37.93 3.10
C THR A 864 -5.75 38.20 4.59
N VAL A 865 -6.46 37.49 5.45
CA VAL A 865 -6.36 37.63 6.91
C VAL A 865 -5.18 36.83 7.48
N VAL A 866 -5.00 35.59 7.03
CA VAL A 866 -4.02 34.65 7.60
C VAL A 866 -2.59 34.94 7.14
N ARG A 867 -2.41 35.31 5.87
CA ARG A 867 -1.08 35.39 5.24
C ARG A 867 -0.11 36.36 5.94
N PRO A 868 -0.48 37.61 6.30
CA PRO A 868 0.45 38.54 6.93
C PRO A 868 1.03 38.04 8.26
N ALA A 869 0.20 37.41 9.10
CA ALA A 869 0.67 36.85 10.37
C ALA A 869 1.57 35.62 10.18
N MET A 870 1.31 34.84 9.13
CA MET A 870 2.18 33.74 8.73
C MET A 870 3.58 34.23 8.33
N ASP A 871 3.66 35.35 7.60
CA ASP A 871 4.95 35.91 7.16
C ASP A 871 5.85 36.26 8.35
N GLU A 872 5.30 36.80 9.45
CA GLU A 872 6.04 37.11 10.67
C GLU A 872 6.54 35.85 11.39
N VAL A 873 5.66 34.84 11.53
CA VAL A 873 6.00 33.54 12.10
C VAL A 873 7.13 32.88 11.31
N PHE A 874 7.03 32.89 9.98
CA PHE A 874 8.02 32.28 9.11
C PHE A 874 9.36 33.01 9.20
N ALA A 875 9.35 34.35 9.18
CA ALA A 875 10.56 35.16 9.30
C ALA A 875 11.32 34.89 10.61
N THR A 876 10.60 34.69 11.71
CA THR A 876 11.18 34.32 13.01
C THR A 876 11.80 32.93 12.97
N ALA A 877 11.07 31.94 12.42
CA ALA A 877 11.49 30.54 12.43
C ALA A 877 12.73 30.23 11.60
N ILE A 878 12.93 30.94 10.50
CA ILE A 878 14.11 30.73 9.64
C ILE A 878 15.37 31.42 10.18
N GLY A 879 15.25 32.36 11.13
CA GLY A 879 16.37 33.16 11.63
C GLY A 879 17.59 32.35 12.07
N PRO A 880 17.44 31.29 12.89
CA PRO A 880 18.53 30.38 13.25
C PRO A 880 19.15 29.67 12.05
N VAL A 881 18.32 29.16 11.14
CA VAL A 881 18.76 28.45 9.92
C VAL A 881 19.61 29.35 9.04
N LEU A 882 19.18 30.60 8.83
CA LEU A 882 19.92 31.58 8.04
C LEU A 882 21.31 31.89 8.62
N LYS A 883 21.49 31.77 9.94
CA LYS A 883 22.79 31.98 10.62
C LYS A 883 23.71 30.76 10.51
N SER A 884 23.16 29.54 10.49
CA SER A 884 23.95 28.30 10.53
C SER A 884 24.17 27.65 9.17
N VAL A 885 23.37 27.97 8.16
CA VAL A 885 23.38 27.28 6.86
C VAL A 885 24.73 27.33 6.14
N GLN A 886 25.49 28.42 6.27
CA GLN A 886 26.83 28.50 5.67
C GLN A 886 27.78 27.47 6.30
N ALA A 887 27.81 27.39 7.63
CA ALA A 887 28.63 26.41 8.34
C ALA A 887 28.21 24.97 8.01
N GLN A 888 26.91 24.71 7.87
CA GLN A 888 26.40 23.40 7.46
C GLN A 888 26.82 23.05 6.02
N ALA A 889 26.74 24.00 5.10
CA ALA A 889 27.18 23.81 3.72
C ALA A 889 28.68 23.50 3.65
N ASP A 890 29.50 24.26 4.38
CA ASP A 890 30.95 24.04 4.43
C ASP A 890 31.28 22.68 5.06
N ALA A 891 30.61 22.27 6.15
CA ALA A 891 30.81 20.97 6.77
C ALA A 891 30.43 19.79 5.86
N LEU A 892 29.32 19.90 5.13
CA LEU A 892 28.91 18.87 4.16
C LEU A 892 29.93 18.75 3.02
N VAL A 893 30.42 19.87 2.51
CA VAL A 893 31.45 19.91 1.46
C VAL A 893 32.79 19.35 1.95
N ASP A 894 33.18 19.66 3.18
CA ASP A 894 34.41 19.12 3.79
C ASP A 894 34.32 17.60 3.99
N SER A 895 33.13 17.07 4.31
CA SER A 895 32.92 15.62 4.48
C SER A 895 33.15 14.80 3.21
N VAL A 896 33.16 15.45 2.03
CA VAL A 896 33.34 14.81 0.72
C VAL A 896 34.63 15.22 0.01
N ALA A 897 35.49 16.03 0.65
CA ALA A 897 36.70 16.59 0.04
C ALA A 897 37.74 15.56 -0.44
N GLY A 898 37.70 14.33 0.07
CA GLY A 898 38.60 13.25 -0.34
C GLY A 898 38.06 12.34 -1.45
N LEU A 899 36.83 12.58 -1.92
CA LEU A 899 36.22 11.74 -2.94
C LEU A 899 36.61 12.22 -4.35
N PRO A 900 36.82 11.30 -5.32
CA PRO A 900 37.03 11.69 -6.71
C PRO A 900 35.73 12.18 -7.38
N ARG A 901 34.57 11.77 -6.85
CA ARG A 901 33.23 12.01 -7.39
C ARG A 901 32.22 12.21 -6.29
N LEU A 902 31.18 12.98 -6.60
CA LEU A 902 30.06 13.22 -5.71
C LEU A 902 28.74 13.02 -6.44
N GLU A 903 27.86 12.20 -5.85
CA GLU A 903 26.45 12.11 -6.27
C GLU A 903 25.66 13.20 -5.51
N ILE A 904 25.21 14.22 -6.24
CA ILE A 904 24.65 15.45 -5.69
C ILE A 904 23.31 15.20 -4.99
N VAL A 905 22.46 14.31 -5.50
CA VAL A 905 21.10 14.14 -4.96
C VAL A 905 21.16 13.59 -3.54
N LYS A 906 21.76 12.42 -3.32
CA LYS A 906 21.86 11.77 -1.99
C LYS A 906 23.03 12.29 -1.16
N GLY A 907 24.11 12.72 -1.80
CA GLY A 907 25.35 13.09 -1.14
C GLY A 907 25.41 14.54 -0.68
N TYR A 908 24.59 15.44 -1.23
CA TYR A 908 24.69 16.87 -0.94
C TYR A 908 23.36 17.62 -0.87
N ALA A 909 22.66 17.77 -2.00
CA ALA A 909 21.41 18.53 -2.09
C ALA A 909 20.31 17.93 -1.18
N GLY A 910 20.17 16.61 -1.19
CA GLY A 910 19.28 15.86 -0.31
C GLY A 910 19.76 15.74 1.14
N ARG A 911 20.81 16.48 1.53
CA ARG A 911 21.20 16.64 2.94
C ARG A 911 20.98 18.06 3.42
N ILE A 912 21.42 19.06 2.65
CA ILE A 912 21.34 20.47 3.08
C ILE A 912 19.91 21.03 3.04
N ALA A 913 19.13 20.72 2.00
CA ALA A 913 17.75 21.23 1.90
C ALA A 913 16.82 20.58 2.95
N PRO A 914 16.85 19.25 3.15
CA PRO A 914 16.07 18.62 4.21
C PRO A 914 16.46 19.11 5.61
N TRP A 915 17.75 19.27 5.87
CA TRP A 915 18.24 19.85 7.12
C TRP A 915 17.64 21.24 7.38
N ALA A 916 17.68 22.13 6.39
CA ALA A 916 17.17 23.50 6.55
C ALA A 916 15.67 23.52 6.88
N PHE A 917 14.89 22.66 6.23
CA PHE A 917 13.47 22.49 6.51
C PHE A 917 13.22 21.92 7.91
N MET A 918 13.89 20.82 8.27
CA MET A 918 13.73 20.16 9.57
C MET A 918 14.11 21.09 10.73
N GLU A 919 15.18 21.87 10.57
CA GLU A 919 15.63 22.85 11.55
C GLU A 919 14.63 24.01 11.70
N ALA A 920 14.12 24.55 10.59
CA ALA A 920 13.10 25.59 10.63
C ALA A 920 11.80 25.08 11.29
N MET A 921 11.40 23.83 11.01
CA MET A 921 10.21 23.21 11.58
C MET A 921 10.33 22.86 13.06
N GLY A 922 11.55 22.62 13.55
CA GLY A 922 11.82 22.14 14.91
C GLY A 922 11.66 20.63 15.05
N ILE A 923 11.99 19.87 13.99
CA ILE A 923 11.96 18.41 14.00
C ILE A 923 13.21 17.87 14.73
N PRO A 924 13.06 17.14 15.84
CA PRO A 924 14.20 16.71 16.65
C PRO A 924 15.04 15.64 15.93
N PRO A 925 16.33 15.50 16.27
CA PRO A 925 17.16 14.41 15.79
C PRO A 925 16.88 13.10 16.56
N GLY A 926 15.64 12.59 16.52
CA GLY A 926 15.23 11.30 17.12
C GLY A 926 15.33 11.21 18.66
N PRO A 927 14.74 10.15 19.26
CA PRO A 927 14.79 9.92 20.72
C PRO A 927 16.14 9.37 21.18
N GLU A 928 16.53 9.64 22.44
CA GLU A 928 17.73 9.07 23.07
C GLU A 928 17.70 7.53 23.02
N GLY A 929 18.72 6.92 22.41
CA GLY A 929 18.87 5.46 22.28
C GLY A 929 18.45 4.87 20.93
N ALA A 930 17.79 5.64 20.05
CA ALA A 930 17.64 5.27 18.65
C ALA A 930 18.95 5.52 17.87
N PRO A 931 19.18 4.85 16.72
CA PRO A 931 20.22 5.29 15.79
C PRO A 931 20.04 6.77 15.50
N PRO A 932 21.12 7.59 15.48
CA PRO A 932 21.02 9.00 15.15
C PRO A 932 20.24 9.18 13.83
N ASP A 933 19.30 10.13 13.81
CA ASP A 933 18.54 10.57 12.63
C ASP A 933 17.33 9.73 12.16
N MET A 934 16.84 8.75 12.93
CA MET A 934 15.70 7.91 12.49
C MET A 934 14.42 8.71 12.17
N GLU A 935 14.02 9.65 13.02
CA GLU A 935 12.81 10.45 12.83
C GLU A 935 12.91 11.38 11.61
N ARG A 936 14.07 12.03 11.47
CA ARG A 936 14.40 12.86 10.31
C ARG A 936 14.42 12.04 9.01
N PHE A 937 14.95 10.83 9.05
CA PHE A 937 14.92 9.88 7.94
C PHE A 937 13.49 9.50 7.53
N MET A 938 12.59 9.23 8.49
CA MET A 938 11.18 8.91 8.19
C MET A 938 10.47 10.08 7.54
N VAL A 939 10.66 11.30 8.07
CA VAL A 939 10.09 12.53 7.48
C VAL A 939 10.61 12.75 6.06
N GLU A 940 11.90 12.53 5.81
CA GLU A 940 12.48 12.56 4.47
C GLU A 940 11.80 11.53 3.54
N ALA A 941 11.73 10.27 3.98
CA ALA A 941 11.18 9.18 3.18
C ALA A 941 9.71 9.44 2.81
N TRP A 942 8.90 9.87 3.77
CA TRP A 942 7.49 10.19 3.54
C TRP A 942 7.31 11.40 2.63
N THR A 943 8.08 12.47 2.85
CA THR A 943 8.01 13.69 2.03
C THR A 943 8.37 13.41 0.57
N ARG A 944 9.42 12.62 0.32
CA ARG A 944 9.84 12.23 -1.03
C ARG A 944 8.82 11.31 -1.70
N ALA A 945 8.33 10.31 -0.98
CA ALA A 945 7.33 9.37 -1.51
C ALA A 945 6.00 10.05 -1.85
N MET A 946 5.64 11.14 -1.15
CA MET A 946 4.42 11.91 -1.43
C MET A 946 4.35 12.48 -2.86
N LEU A 947 5.49 12.75 -3.51
CA LEU A 947 5.52 13.15 -4.92
C LEU A 947 4.90 12.09 -5.83
N SER A 948 5.17 10.81 -5.53
CA SER A 948 4.65 9.69 -6.30
C SER A 948 3.12 9.60 -6.27
N GLY A 949 2.49 10.12 -5.21
CA GLY A 949 1.05 10.16 -5.06
C GLY A 949 0.36 10.86 -6.23
N ARG A 950 0.91 12.02 -6.61
CA ARG A 950 0.27 13.00 -7.50
C ARG A 950 0.54 12.74 -8.98
N SER A 951 1.58 11.98 -9.31
CA SER A 951 2.01 11.84 -10.71
C SER A 951 1.09 10.88 -11.47
N PRO A 952 0.33 11.36 -12.47
CA PRO A 952 -0.54 10.51 -13.28
C PRO A 952 0.23 9.57 -14.21
N SER A 953 1.55 9.79 -14.35
CA SER A 953 2.44 8.95 -15.17
C SER A 953 2.92 7.69 -14.42
N LEU A 954 2.78 7.64 -13.09
CA LEU A 954 3.22 6.52 -12.26
C LEU A 954 2.12 5.46 -12.08
N PRO A 955 2.50 4.17 -11.90
CA PRO A 955 1.58 3.09 -11.54
C PRO A 955 0.73 3.40 -10.31
N ALA A 956 -0.50 2.84 -10.25
CA ALA A 956 -1.44 3.10 -9.17
C ALA A 956 -0.87 2.73 -7.79
N GLU A 957 -0.04 1.70 -7.71
CA GLU A 957 0.62 1.23 -6.50
C GLU A 957 1.60 2.27 -5.92
N LEU A 958 2.42 2.89 -6.78
CA LEU A 958 3.31 3.98 -6.36
C LEU A 958 2.53 5.24 -5.98
N ARG A 959 1.39 5.49 -6.64
CA ARG A 959 0.49 6.58 -6.27
C ARG A 959 -0.18 6.33 -4.90
N VAL A 960 -0.59 5.09 -4.63
CA VAL A 960 -1.14 4.71 -3.32
C VAL A 960 -0.07 4.82 -2.24
N ALA A 961 1.13 4.30 -2.47
CA ALA A 961 2.26 4.41 -1.53
C ALA A 961 2.61 5.88 -1.22
N GLY A 962 2.59 6.75 -2.25
CA GLY A 962 2.79 8.18 -2.06
C GLY A 962 1.65 8.86 -1.29
N GLY A 963 0.39 8.49 -1.55
CA GLY A 963 -0.76 8.96 -0.78
C GLY A 963 -0.71 8.55 0.69
N THR A 964 -0.35 7.29 0.98
CA THR A 964 -0.16 6.79 2.35
C THR A 964 0.98 7.51 3.07
N SER A 965 2.09 7.77 2.37
CA SER A 965 3.21 8.54 2.90
C SER A 965 2.83 9.99 3.23
N GLY A 966 1.99 10.61 2.40
CA GLY A 966 1.42 11.93 2.69
C GLY A 966 0.58 11.95 3.97
N LEU A 967 -0.20 10.89 4.22
CA LEU A 967 -0.99 10.75 5.45
C LEU A 967 -0.10 10.51 6.68
N ALA A 968 0.95 9.69 6.55
CA ALA A 968 1.91 9.46 7.63
C ALA A 968 2.61 10.76 8.06
N LEU A 969 3.07 11.55 7.08
CA LEU A 969 3.67 12.86 7.32
C LEU A 969 2.68 13.83 7.97
N HIS A 970 1.43 13.86 7.52
CA HIS A 970 0.37 14.67 8.12
C HIS A 970 0.13 14.30 9.59
N SER A 971 0.00 13.01 9.89
CA SER A 971 -0.19 12.49 11.25
C SER A 971 0.99 12.83 12.18
N TYR A 972 2.22 12.71 11.68
CA TYR A 972 3.42 13.09 12.41
C TYR A 972 3.44 14.60 12.72
N LEU A 973 3.19 15.46 11.74
CA LEU A 973 3.14 16.91 11.95
C LEU A 973 1.99 17.32 12.88
N ALA A 974 0.88 16.59 12.89
CA ALA A 974 -0.19 16.76 13.86
C ALA A 974 0.25 16.40 15.28
N ALA A 975 1.08 15.38 15.45
CA ALA A 975 1.67 15.02 16.75
C ALA A 975 2.66 16.10 17.22
N LEU A 976 3.57 16.51 16.35
CA LEU A 976 4.52 17.58 16.65
C LEU A 976 3.83 18.89 17.02
N ALA A 977 2.73 19.25 16.34
CA ALA A 977 1.92 20.43 16.68
C ALA A 977 1.29 20.36 18.08
N ARG A 978 0.95 19.15 18.57
CA ARG A 978 0.37 18.93 19.90
C ARG A 978 1.42 18.98 21.01
N GLU A 979 2.59 18.40 20.77
CA GLU A 979 3.70 18.36 21.74
C GLU A 979 4.27 19.76 22.06
N GLN A 980 4.07 20.72 21.15
CA GLN A 980 4.48 22.12 21.33
C GLN A 980 3.44 22.96 22.12
N VAL A 981 2.55 22.32 22.90
CA VAL A 981 1.57 22.97 23.79
C VAL A 981 1.89 22.57 25.23
N GLY A 982 2.03 23.54 26.13
CA GLY A 982 2.23 23.27 27.56
C GLY A 982 0.97 22.64 28.19
N THR A 983 1.12 22.07 29.39
CA THR A 983 0.03 21.41 30.15
C THR A 983 -1.20 22.28 30.39
N ASP A 984 -1.06 23.60 30.28
CA ASP A 984 -2.09 24.58 30.60
C ASP A 984 -2.83 25.09 29.34
N ASN A 985 -2.72 24.38 28.21
CA ASN A 985 -3.18 24.82 26.89
C ASN A 985 -2.56 26.17 26.43
N THR A 986 -1.50 26.61 27.10
CA THR A 986 -0.71 27.78 26.73
C THR A 986 0.43 27.35 25.81
N CYS A 987 0.71 28.14 24.78
CA CYS A 987 1.85 27.88 23.91
C CYS A 987 3.14 28.18 24.70
N PRO A 988 4.08 27.23 24.87
CA PRO A 988 5.37 27.49 25.51
C PRO A 988 6.07 28.60 24.72
N MET A 989 6.23 29.76 25.35
CA MET A 989 6.60 31.00 24.66
C MET A 989 8.06 31.03 24.16
N ALA A 990 8.88 30.03 24.50
CA ALA A 990 10.33 30.06 24.29
C ALA A 990 10.82 29.56 22.92
N SER A 991 10.01 28.78 22.17
CA SER A 991 10.43 28.24 20.87
C SER A 991 10.24 29.24 19.73
N THR A 992 11.22 29.30 18.83
CA THR A 992 11.18 30.10 17.59
C THR A 992 10.79 29.26 16.37
N HIS A 993 10.63 27.94 16.47
CA HIS A 993 10.41 27.06 15.32
C HIS A 993 9.04 27.26 14.65
N LEU A 994 8.95 26.93 13.36
CA LEU A 994 7.78 27.18 12.51
C LEU A 994 6.53 26.46 13.02
N MET A 995 6.66 25.23 13.53
CA MET A 995 5.52 24.52 14.13
C MET A 995 4.96 25.26 15.35
N SER A 996 5.83 25.77 16.23
CA SER A 996 5.41 26.56 17.39
C SER A 996 4.75 27.88 16.98
N GLY A 997 5.26 28.54 15.93
CA GLY A 997 4.67 29.76 15.40
C GLY A 997 3.30 29.54 14.75
N LEU A 998 3.12 28.48 13.96
CA LEU A 998 1.82 28.08 13.41
C LEU A 998 0.79 27.85 14.53
N ARG A 999 1.23 27.22 15.62
CA ARG A 999 0.39 27.01 16.80
C ARG A 999 0.01 28.33 17.49
N LYS A 1000 0.93 29.30 17.61
CA LYS A 1000 0.61 30.64 18.15
C LYS A 1000 -0.51 31.31 17.36
N LEU A 1001 -0.52 31.18 16.03
CA LEU A 1001 -1.60 31.74 15.19
C LEU A 1001 -2.97 31.12 15.47
N SER A 1002 -3.03 29.84 15.89
CA SER A 1002 -4.29 29.19 16.30
C SER A 1002 -4.88 29.74 17.60
N CYS A 1003 -4.10 30.49 18.38
CA CYS A 1003 -4.52 31.10 19.63
C CYS A 1003 -4.48 32.64 19.61
N SER A 1004 -4.21 33.23 18.44
CA SER A 1004 -4.07 34.69 18.26
C SER A 1004 -5.41 35.38 18.01
N GLU A 1005 -5.45 36.71 18.11
CA GLU A 1005 -6.65 37.52 17.82
C GLU A 1005 -6.97 37.66 16.31
N ILE A 1006 -6.28 36.91 15.44
CA ILE A 1006 -6.64 36.82 14.02
C ILE A 1006 -8.08 36.27 13.94
N ALA A 1007 -8.98 36.95 13.21
CA ALA A 1007 -10.39 36.58 13.19
C ALA A 1007 -10.80 35.89 11.85
N PRO A 1008 -11.20 34.60 11.86
CA PRO A 1008 -11.03 33.62 12.94
C PRO A 1008 -9.57 33.13 13.06
N PRO A 1009 -9.14 32.56 14.20
CA PRO A 1009 -7.78 32.01 14.34
C PRO A 1009 -7.57 30.81 13.43
N LEU A 1010 -6.32 30.36 13.22
CA LEU A 1010 -6.09 29.10 12.50
C LEU A 1010 -6.71 27.93 13.26
N ASN A 1011 -7.49 27.10 12.59
CA ASN A 1011 -7.96 25.86 13.20
C ASN A 1011 -6.87 24.77 13.15
N ALA A 1012 -7.12 23.64 13.83
CA ALA A 1012 -6.14 22.55 13.93
C ALA A 1012 -5.76 21.96 12.56
N ASP A 1013 -6.73 21.76 11.67
CA ASP A 1013 -6.48 21.27 10.31
C ASP A 1013 -5.65 22.28 9.52
N GLU A 1014 -5.97 23.58 9.56
CA GLU A 1014 -5.22 24.63 8.87
C GLU A 1014 -3.75 24.70 9.32
N VAL A 1015 -3.48 24.49 10.62
CA VAL A 1015 -2.11 24.38 11.17
C VAL A 1015 -1.36 23.20 10.57
N VAL A 1016 -1.90 21.99 10.68
CA VAL A 1016 -1.22 20.76 10.24
C VAL A 1016 -1.09 20.74 8.71
N ASN A 1017 -2.13 21.13 7.98
CA ASN A 1017 -2.11 21.20 6.52
C ASN A 1017 -1.08 22.20 6.01
N THR A 1018 -0.97 23.37 6.67
CA THR A 1018 0.06 24.34 6.32
C THR A 1018 1.46 23.77 6.56
N ALA A 1019 1.68 23.06 7.67
CA ALA A 1019 2.94 22.35 7.92
C ALA A 1019 3.23 21.27 6.87
N SER A 1020 2.24 20.46 6.48
CA SER A 1020 2.39 19.44 5.42
C SER A 1020 2.73 20.07 4.07
N HIS A 1021 2.14 21.22 3.73
CA HIS A 1021 2.50 21.97 2.54
C HIS A 1021 3.92 22.54 2.60
N PHE A 1022 4.36 22.99 3.78
CA PHE A 1022 5.75 23.42 3.98
C PHE A 1022 6.73 22.24 3.87
N ALA A 1023 6.35 21.02 4.23
CA ALA A 1023 7.18 19.85 3.95
C ALA A 1023 7.35 19.64 2.45
N LEU A 1024 6.28 19.62 1.65
CA LEU A 1024 6.41 19.50 0.19
C LEU A 1024 7.21 20.66 -0.43
N GLY A 1025 6.84 21.90 -0.08
CA GLY A 1025 7.37 23.11 -0.69
C GLY A 1025 8.77 23.49 -0.19
N GLY A 1026 9.03 23.38 1.11
CA GLY A 1026 10.28 23.79 1.75
C GLY A 1026 11.40 22.75 1.64
N TYR A 1027 11.05 21.46 1.56
CA TYR A 1027 12.01 20.37 1.37
C TYR A 1027 12.46 20.24 -0.08
N LEU A 1028 11.53 19.86 -0.98
CA LEU A 1028 11.88 19.29 -2.29
C LEU A 1028 12.25 20.36 -3.30
N SER A 1029 11.56 21.51 -3.28
CA SER A 1029 11.81 22.56 -4.27
C SER A 1029 13.22 23.16 -4.15
N THR A 1030 13.73 23.34 -2.93
CA THR A 1030 15.10 23.84 -2.68
C THR A 1030 16.15 22.80 -3.06
N GLU A 1031 15.92 21.52 -2.75
CA GLU A 1031 16.76 20.41 -3.22
C GLU A 1031 16.88 20.43 -4.74
N PHE A 1032 15.74 20.53 -5.44
CA PHE A 1032 15.66 20.55 -6.89
C PHE A 1032 16.36 21.76 -7.50
N LEU A 1033 16.23 22.95 -6.90
CA LEU A 1033 16.93 24.16 -7.32
C LEU A 1033 18.45 23.97 -7.29
N ILE A 1034 18.97 23.36 -6.21
CA ILE A 1034 20.41 23.11 -6.07
C ILE A 1034 20.88 22.11 -7.13
N ILE A 1035 20.13 21.01 -7.33
CA ILE A 1035 20.46 19.97 -8.32
C ILE A 1035 20.49 20.55 -9.74
N THR A 1036 19.40 21.19 -10.19
CA THR A 1036 19.32 21.73 -11.55
C THR A 1036 20.27 22.91 -11.74
N GLY A 1037 20.51 23.69 -10.69
CA GLY A 1037 21.49 24.76 -10.68
C GLY A 1037 22.90 24.30 -10.95
N ILE A 1038 23.38 23.32 -10.19
CA ILE A 1038 24.71 22.71 -10.38
C ILE A 1038 24.81 22.14 -11.80
N TYR A 1039 23.78 21.41 -12.24
CA TYR A 1039 23.74 20.88 -13.60
C TYR A 1039 23.88 21.98 -14.67
N ASN A 1040 23.12 23.06 -14.57
CA ASN A 1040 23.15 24.15 -15.55
C ASN A 1040 24.44 24.97 -15.51
N LEU A 1041 24.98 25.26 -14.32
CA LEU A 1041 26.27 25.94 -14.17
C LEU A 1041 27.41 25.17 -14.85
N LEU A 1042 27.44 23.85 -14.68
CA LEU A 1042 28.45 22.98 -15.28
C LEU A 1042 28.21 22.75 -16.78
N LYS A 1043 26.95 22.54 -17.19
CA LYS A 1043 26.57 22.32 -18.60
C LYS A 1043 26.86 23.52 -19.49
N HIS A 1044 26.78 24.73 -18.93
CA HIS A 1044 26.95 25.99 -19.65
C HIS A 1044 28.29 26.68 -19.33
N ASP A 1045 29.27 25.94 -18.79
CA ASP A 1045 30.63 26.40 -18.52
C ASP A 1045 30.74 27.69 -17.67
N GLN A 1046 29.78 27.93 -16.78
CA GLN A 1046 29.75 29.11 -15.90
C GLN A 1046 30.21 28.80 -14.47
N TRP A 1047 30.55 27.54 -14.17
CA TRP A 1047 31.06 27.11 -12.86
C TRP A 1047 32.35 27.83 -12.44
N THR A 1048 33.39 27.81 -13.30
CA THR A 1048 34.67 28.46 -13.00
C THR A 1048 34.52 29.98 -12.88
N ARG A 1049 33.67 30.59 -13.70
CA ARG A 1049 33.36 32.02 -13.57
C ARG A 1049 32.73 32.34 -12.22
N LEU A 1050 31.80 31.50 -11.76
CA LEU A 1050 31.16 31.70 -10.46
C LEU A 1050 32.14 31.51 -9.28
N HIS A 1051 33.18 30.68 -9.46
CA HIS A 1051 34.29 30.58 -8.52
C HIS A 1051 35.14 31.86 -8.48
N ASP A 1052 35.52 32.37 -9.65
CA ASP A 1052 36.40 33.54 -9.78
C ASP A 1052 35.69 34.85 -9.40
N GLU A 1053 34.37 34.91 -9.56
CA GLU A 1053 33.52 36.04 -9.21
C GLU A 1053 32.41 35.65 -8.19
N PRO A 1054 32.73 35.32 -6.92
CA PRO A 1054 31.75 34.85 -5.93
C PRO A 1054 30.59 35.82 -5.65
N ALA A 1055 30.77 37.11 -5.94
CA ALA A 1055 29.71 38.12 -5.85
C ALA A 1055 28.51 37.81 -6.78
N LEU A 1056 28.71 36.96 -7.81
CA LEU A 1056 27.65 36.54 -8.72
C LEU A 1056 26.72 35.46 -8.14
N ILE A 1057 27.03 34.82 -7.01
CA ILE A 1057 26.22 33.71 -6.45
C ILE A 1057 24.74 34.09 -6.30
N GLY A 1058 24.46 35.27 -5.75
CA GLY A 1058 23.08 35.74 -5.60
C GLY A 1058 22.36 35.88 -6.95
N LYS A 1059 23.03 36.44 -7.96
CA LYS A 1059 22.47 36.58 -9.32
C LYS A 1059 22.31 35.21 -10.01
N ALA A 1060 23.28 34.31 -9.82
CA ALA A 1060 23.25 32.97 -10.37
C ALA A 1060 22.04 32.17 -9.88
N VAL A 1061 21.71 32.24 -8.58
CA VAL A 1061 20.54 31.55 -8.03
C VAL A 1061 19.22 32.06 -8.63
N TRP A 1062 19.12 33.37 -8.89
CA TRP A 1062 17.96 33.92 -9.59
C TRP A 1062 17.89 33.49 -11.06
N GLU A 1063 19.04 33.44 -11.75
CA GLU A 1063 19.09 32.91 -13.12
C GLU A 1063 18.72 31.42 -13.15
N MET A 1064 19.11 30.63 -12.15
CA MET A 1064 18.70 29.23 -12.00
C MET A 1064 17.17 29.10 -11.89
N LEU A 1065 16.53 29.94 -11.06
CA LEU A 1065 15.07 29.98 -10.91
C LEU A 1065 14.35 30.41 -12.20
N ARG A 1066 14.94 31.36 -12.94
CA ARG A 1066 14.40 31.78 -14.24
C ARG A 1066 14.53 30.66 -15.28
N TYR A 1067 15.72 30.08 -15.40
CA TYR A 1067 16.05 29.16 -16.47
C TYR A 1067 15.42 27.78 -16.29
N ASP A 1068 15.44 27.22 -15.07
CA ASP A 1068 14.86 25.92 -14.71
C ASP A 1068 14.26 25.95 -13.30
N ALA A 1069 13.11 26.60 -13.16
CA ALA A 1069 12.37 26.63 -11.90
C ALA A 1069 12.02 25.20 -11.42
N PRO A 1070 12.24 24.87 -10.14
CA PRO A 1070 11.82 23.58 -9.56
C PRO A 1070 10.33 23.30 -9.72
N PHE A 1071 9.51 24.36 -9.64
CA PHE A 1071 8.06 24.31 -9.76
C PHE A 1071 7.64 24.93 -11.09
N GLN A 1072 7.17 24.09 -12.01
CA GLN A 1072 6.94 24.45 -13.41
C GLN A 1072 5.55 25.00 -13.67
N MET A 1073 4.55 24.61 -12.88
CA MET A 1073 3.16 24.93 -13.15
C MET A 1073 2.32 24.95 -11.87
N ALA A 1074 1.21 25.70 -11.89
CA ALA A 1074 0.25 25.76 -10.81
C ALA A 1074 -1.17 25.84 -11.34
N ASP A 1075 -2.11 25.21 -10.64
CA ASP A 1075 -3.51 25.19 -11.05
C ASP A 1075 -4.33 26.28 -10.35
N ARG A 1076 -5.36 26.73 -11.08
CA ARG A 1076 -6.47 27.58 -10.63
C ARG A 1076 -7.78 27.04 -11.20
N TRP A 1077 -8.90 27.47 -10.62
CA TRP A 1077 -10.23 27.11 -11.06
C TRP A 1077 -11.08 28.36 -11.21
N VAL A 1078 -11.94 28.39 -12.23
CA VAL A 1078 -12.90 29.47 -12.43
C VAL A 1078 -14.29 29.02 -12.00
N GLU A 1079 -15.01 29.84 -11.22
CA GLU A 1079 -16.39 29.53 -10.81
C GLU A 1079 -17.43 30.08 -11.79
N ALA A 1080 -17.08 31.13 -12.54
CA ALA A 1080 -17.92 31.75 -13.56
C ALA A 1080 -17.19 31.77 -14.91
N GLU A 1081 -17.95 31.92 -15.99
CA GLU A 1081 -17.39 32.09 -17.32
C GLU A 1081 -16.45 33.30 -17.33
N THR A 1082 -15.23 33.11 -17.84
CA THR A 1082 -14.17 34.13 -17.80
C THR A 1082 -13.44 34.16 -19.13
N GLU A 1083 -13.10 35.36 -19.61
CA GLU A 1083 -12.27 35.52 -20.80
C GLU A 1083 -10.78 35.66 -20.44
N LEU A 1084 -9.94 34.80 -21.04
CA LEU A 1084 -8.49 34.84 -20.85
C LEU A 1084 -7.79 34.65 -22.20
N GLY A 1085 -6.96 35.62 -22.60
CA GLY A 1085 -6.20 35.54 -23.86
C GLY A 1085 -7.07 35.38 -25.11
N GLY A 1086 -8.29 35.96 -25.12
CA GLY A 1086 -9.26 35.81 -26.21
C GLY A 1086 -9.98 34.45 -26.24
N VAL A 1087 -9.80 33.60 -25.22
CA VAL A 1087 -10.48 32.32 -25.07
C VAL A 1087 -11.51 32.42 -23.94
N THR A 1088 -12.75 32.04 -24.24
CA THR A 1088 -13.81 31.89 -23.24
C THR A 1088 -13.61 30.60 -22.45
N ILE A 1089 -13.35 30.74 -21.15
CA ILE A 1089 -13.17 29.64 -20.20
C ILE A 1089 -14.51 29.40 -19.47
N PRO A 1090 -15.15 28.23 -19.65
CA PRO A 1090 -16.42 27.91 -18.99
C PRO A 1090 -16.29 27.82 -17.46
N PRO A 1091 -17.39 28.01 -16.70
CA PRO A 1091 -17.45 27.72 -15.27
C PRO A 1091 -16.92 26.32 -14.93
N ARG A 1092 -16.31 26.20 -13.75
CA ARG A 1092 -15.74 24.94 -13.20
C ARG A 1092 -14.63 24.33 -14.06
N SER A 1093 -13.98 25.15 -14.89
CA SER A 1093 -12.80 24.74 -15.65
C SER A 1093 -11.52 24.94 -14.82
N LYS A 1094 -10.53 24.08 -15.05
CA LYS A 1094 -9.17 24.23 -14.52
C LYS A 1094 -8.34 25.11 -15.46
N VAL A 1095 -7.56 26.01 -14.87
CA VAL A 1095 -6.61 26.92 -15.53
C VAL A 1095 -5.23 26.68 -14.94
N THR A 1096 -4.32 26.08 -15.71
CA THR A 1096 -2.94 25.79 -15.30
C THR A 1096 -2.02 26.87 -15.84
N VAL A 1097 -1.37 27.62 -14.95
CA VAL A 1097 -0.30 28.57 -15.33
C VAL A 1097 1.03 27.85 -15.45
N VAL A 1098 1.74 28.08 -16.56
CA VAL A 1098 3.02 27.41 -16.85
C VAL A 1098 4.18 28.38 -16.57
N TYR A 1099 4.64 28.42 -15.32
CA TYR A 1099 5.74 29.30 -14.87
C TYR A 1099 7.04 29.09 -15.64
N GLY A 1100 7.40 27.84 -15.94
CA GLY A 1100 8.59 27.54 -16.74
C GLY A 1100 8.53 28.17 -18.14
N SER A 1101 7.33 28.26 -18.72
CA SER A 1101 7.11 28.95 -19.99
C SER A 1101 7.27 30.46 -19.85
N ALA A 1102 6.62 31.07 -18.86
CA ALA A 1102 6.66 32.51 -18.62
C ALA A 1102 8.08 33.02 -18.29
N ASN A 1103 8.88 32.24 -17.56
CA ASN A 1103 10.27 32.60 -17.24
C ASN A 1103 11.21 32.56 -18.46
N ARG A 1104 10.75 32.02 -19.59
CA ARG A 1104 11.47 32.02 -20.87
C ARG A 1104 10.72 32.80 -21.95
N ASP A 1105 9.88 33.75 -21.55
CA ASP A 1105 9.16 34.59 -22.49
C ASP A 1105 10.08 35.68 -23.07
N PRO A 1106 10.33 35.69 -24.40
CA PRO A 1106 11.17 36.71 -25.03
C PRO A 1106 10.58 38.13 -24.97
N ALA A 1107 9.29 38.29 -24.66
CA ALA A 1107 8.68 39.60 -24.44
C ALA A 1107 9.24 40.31 -23.19
N ILE A 1108 9.78 39.54 -22.24
CA ILE A 1108 10.29 40.04 -20.95
C ILE A 1108 11.80 39.83 -20.81
N PHE A 1109 12.31 38.69 -21.27
CA PHE A 1109 13.73 38.34 -21.12
C PHE A 1109 14.39 38.24 -22.50
N THR A 1110 15.38 39.11 -22.78
CA THR A 1110 16.20 39.03 -24.00
C THR A 1110 16.97 37.70 -24.03
N ASP A 1111 17.04 37.01 -25.17
CA ASP A 1111 17.69 35.70 -25.30
C ASP A 1111 17.32 34.71 -24.16
N PRO A 1112 16.03 34.42 -23.96
CA PRO A 1112 15.53 33.75 -22.75
C PRO A 1112 16.07 32.32 -22.58
N ASP A 1113 16.48 31.68 -23.68
CA ASP A 1113 17.03 30.32 -23.69
C ASP A 1113 18.54 30.26 -23.45
N ARG A 1114 19.20 31.41 -23.23
CA ARG A 1114 20.59 31.47 -22.78
C ARG A 1114 20.64 31.55 -21.26
N PHE A 1115 21.25 30.55 -20.63
CA PHE A 1115 21.62 30.59 -19.21
C PHE A 1115 22.79 31.56 -19.02
N ASP A 1116 22.60 32.61 -18.23
CA ASP A 1116 23.61 33.66 -18.00
C ASP A 1116 23.54 34.20 -16.56
N ILE A 1117 24.51 33.82 -15.73
CA ILE A 1117 24.60 34.25 -14.32
C ILE A 1117 24.89 35.75 -14.14
N THR A 1118 25.22 36.46 -15.23
CA THR A 1118 25.46 37.91 -15.23
C THR A 1118 24.29 38.73 -15.72
N ARG A 1119 23.20 38.06 -16.13
CA ARG A 1119 21.99 38.71 -16.58
C ARG A 1119 21.43 39.66 -15.52
N ASP A 1120 21.13 40.89 -15.94
CA ASP A 1120 20.34 41.81 -15.16
C ASP A 1120 18.86 41.63 -15.53
N PHE A 1121 18.03 41.34 -14.53
CA PHE A 1121 16.58 41.26 -14.68
C PHE A 1121 15.89 41.84 -13.44
N ASP A 1122 14.64 42.26 -13.61
CA ASP A 1122 13.76 42.47 -12.48
C ASP A 1122 13.36 41.11 -11.90
N ALA A 1123 13.83 40.79 -10.70
CA ALA A 1123 13.48 39.54 -10.00
C ALA A 1123 11.96 39.38 -9.80
N LYS A 1124 11.18 40.47 -9.83
CA LYS A 1124 9.70 40.41 -9.75
C LYS A 1124 9.06 39.81 -11.00
N ALA A 1125 9.77 39.82 -12.14
CA ALA A 1125 9.31 39.24 -13.39
C ALA A 1125 9.51 37.71 -13.45
N ILE A 1126 10.20 37.11 -12.47
CA ILE A 1126 10.47 35.66 -12.41
C ILE A 1126 9.42 34.95 -11.55
N TYR A 1127 8.81 33.89 -12.09
CA TYR A 1127 7.77 33.09 -11.43
C TYR A 1127 8.31 31.88 -10.65
N GLY A 1128 9.61 31.78 -10.40
CA GLY A 1128 10.22 30.69 -9.62
C GLY A 1128 9.63 30.54 -8.20
N PHE A 1129 9.06 31.62 -7.66
CA PHE A 1129 8.36 31.65 -6.38
C PHE A 1129 6.84 31.89 -6.52
N GLY A 1130 6.28 31.69 -7.73
CA GLY A 1130 4.93 32.14 -8.05
C GLY A 1130 4.80 33.66 -8.02
N HIS A 1131 3.57 34.16 -7.97
CA HIS A 1131 3.28 35.61 -8.01
C HIS A 1131 1.98 35.95 -7.27
N GLY A 1132 1.77 37.23 -7.00
CA GLY A 1132 0.56 37.75 -6.35
C GLY A 1132 0.47 37.36 -4.88
N ILE A 1133 -0.77 37.21 -4.40
CA ILE A 1133 -1.04 36.89 -2.98
C ILE A 1133 -0.41 35.57 -2.52
N HIS A 1134 -0.19 34.63 -3.45
CA HIS A 1134 0.40 33.32 -3.19
C HIS A 1134 1.91 33.25 -3.46
N ARG A 1135 2.60 34.39 -3.64
CA ARG A 1135 4.07 34.40 -3.77
C ARG A 1135 4.69 33.67 -2.58
N CYS A 1136 5.69 32.81 -2.87
CA CYS A 1136 6.25 31.86 -1.92
C CYS A 1136 6.72 32.54 -0.63
N ILE A 1137 6.22 32.06 0.51
CA ILE A 1137 6.66 32.53 1.83
C ILE A 1137 8.12 32.14 2.13
N GLY A 1138 8.58 31.03 1.54
CA GLY A 1138 9.94 30.49 1.70
C GLY A 1138 11.01 31.12 0.83
N GLU A 1139 10.70 32.16 0.05
CA GLU A 1139 11.61 32.78 -0.93
C GLU A 1139 12.98 33.11 -0.33
N ARG A 1140 13.01 33.82 0.81
CA ARG A 1140 14.27 34.21 1.47
C ARG A 1140 15.09 32.99 1.92
N LEU A 1141 14.43 31.98 2.49
CA LEU A 1141 15.11 30.77 2.96
C LEU A 1141 15.74 30.01 1.77
N ALA A 1142 14.96 29.77 0.71
CA ALA A 1142 15.43 29.05 -0.47
C ALA A 1142 16.63 29.74 -1.13
N LEU A 1143 16.58 31.07 -1.29
CA LEU A 1143 17.68 31.85 -1.87
C LEU A 1143 18.97 31.74 -1.05
N VAL A 1144 18.88 31.85 0.28
CA VAL A 1144 20.07 31.78 1.15
C VAL A 1144 20.62 30.36 1.21
N VAL A 1145 19.76 29.33 1.33
CA VAL A 1145 20.19 27.92 1.35
C VAL A 1145 20.86 27.55 0.04
N ALA A 1146 20.25 27.89 -1.11
CA ALA A 1146 20.85 27.63 -2.42
C ALA A 1146 22.17 28.40 -2.60
N SER A 1147 22.23 29.67 -2.20
CA SER A 1147 23.46 30.48 -2.29
C SER A 1147 24.60 29.88 -1.45
N ALA A 1148 24.30 29.46 -0.21
CA ALA A 1148 25.29 28.83 0.67
C ALA A 1148 25.77 27.48 0.11
N ALA A 1149 24.85 26.65 -0.39
CA ALA A 1149 25.15 25.36 -0.99
C ALA A 1149 26.04 25.48 -2.24
N ILE A 1150 25.59 26.29 -3.21
CA ILE A 1150 26.33 26.54 -4.45
C ILE A 1150 27.69 27.17 -4.14
N GLY A 1151 27.71 28.20 -3.29
CA GLY A 1151 28.93 28.90 -2.92
C GLY A 1151 29.96 28.01 -2.24
N ALA A 1152 29.56 27.17 -1.29
CA ALA A 1152 30.49 26.25 -0.61
C ALA A 1152 31.08 25.23 -1.58
N LEU A 1153 30.25 24.63 -2.43
CA LEU A 1153 30.69 23.60 -3.38
C LEU A 1153 31.62 24.17 -4.46
N VAL A 1154 31.27 25.33 -5.04
CA VAL A 1154 32.07 26.00 -6.07
C VAL A 1154 33.42 26.45 -5.51
N ARG A 1155 33.47 27.01 -4.29
CA ARG A 1155 34.72 27.42 -3.62
C ARG A 1155 35.67 26.25 -3.38
N LYS A 1156 35.14 25.09 -2.96
CA LYS A 1156 35.97 23.91 -2.65
C LYS A 1156 36.45 23.19 -3.90
N PHE A 1157 35.62 23.10 -4.93
CA PHE A 1157 35.88 22.33 -6.14
C PHE A 1157 35.76 23.21 -7.40
N PRO A 1158 36.70 24.16 -7.62
CA PRO A 1158 36.67 25.06 -8.78
C PRO A 1158 36.73 24.34 -10.14
N ASN A 1159 37.30 23.14 -10.14
CA ASN A 1159 37.50 22.32 -11.33
C ASN A 1159 36.42 21.25 -11.52
N ALA A 1160 35.35 21.25 -10.72
CA ALA A 1160 34.30 20.24 -10.84
C ALA A 1160 33.67 20.24 -12.25
N ARG A 1161 33.33 19.06 -12.77
CA ARG A 1161 32.71 18.87 -14.09
C ARG A 1161 31.58 17.85 -14.01
N LEU A 1162 30.63 17.92 -14.95
CA LEU A 1162 29.63 16.87 -15.11
C LEU A 1162 30.32 15.55 -15.44
N SER A 1163 29.95 14.48 -14.74
CA SER A 1163 30.52 13.18 -15.06
C SER A 1163 29.99 12.66 -16.39
N SER A 1164 30.89 12.09 -17.20
CA SER A 1164 30.53 11.45 -18.47
C SER A 1164 29.81 10.11 -18.30
N LYS A 1165 29.83 9.54 -17.08
CA LYS A 1165 29.31 8.20 -16.80
C LYS A 1165 27.88 8.20 -16.26
N ASP A 1166 27.38 9.30 -15.69
CA ASP A 1166 26.09 9.29 -14.98
C ASP A 1166 25.49 10.68 -14.74
N GLN A 1167 24.42 11.02 -15.47
CA GLN A 1167 23.69 12.29 -15.34
C GLN A 1167 22.22 12.12 -14.94
N GLY A 1168 21.80 10.88 -14.62
CA GLY A 1168 20.42 10.55 -14.22
C GLY A 1168 19.33 10.84 -15.27
N GLU A 1169 18.08 10.55 -14.90
CA GLU A 1169 16.88 10.90 -15.67
C GLU A 1169 16.13 12.06 -15.02
N TRP A 1170 15.43 12.87 -15.82
CA TRP A 1170 14.51 13.90 -15.30
C TRP A 1170 13.31 13.25 -14.58
N LEU A 1171 12.85 13.89 -13.51
CA LEU A 1171 11.68 13.46 -12.75
C LEU A 1171 10.47 13.23 -13.67
N PRO A 1172 9.69 12.14 -13.48
CA PRO A 1172 8.51 11.82 -14.27
C PRO A 1172 7.27 12.62 -13.83
N ASP A 1173 7.44 13.93 -13.59
CA ASP A 1173 6.40 14.82 -13.08
C ASP A 1173 6.42 16.14 -13.88
N PRO A 1174 5.27 16.63 -14.39
CA PRO A 1174 5.25 17.88 -15.14
C PRO A 1174 5.17 19.14 -14.26
N TYR A 1175 4.78 19.01 -12.98
CA TYR A 1175 4.74 20.11 -12.01
C TYR A 1175 6.11 20.38 -11.40
N PHE A 1176 6.96 19.36 -11.28
CA PHE A 1176 8.30 19.49 -10.71
C PHE A 1176 9.42 19.16 -11.71
N ARG A 1177 10.52 19.90 -11.65
CA ARG A 1177 11.67 19.69 -12.54
C ARG A 1177 12.96 19.53 -11.73
N SER A 1178 13.54 18.33 -11.82
CA SER A 1178 14.86 17.99 -11.28
C SER A 1178 15.37 16.68 -11.90
N LEU A 1179 16.63 16.34 -11.62
CA LEU A 1179 17.24 15.05 -11.96
C LEU A 1179 17.06 14.08 -10.78
N THR A 1180 16.81 12.81 -11.11
CA THR A 1180 16.73 11.70 -10.13
C THR A 1180 18.10 11.31 -9.58
N LYS A 1181 19.17 11.67 -10.30
CA LYS A 1181 20.56 11.43 -9.94
C LYS A 1181 21.45 12.44 -10.68
N LEU A 1182 22.51 12.92 -10.05
CA LEU A 1182 23.49 13.79 -10.71
C LEU A 1182 24.88 13.52 -10.14
N THR A 1183 25.80 13.01 -10.95
CA THR A 1183 27.19 12.78 -10.51
C THR A 1183 28.13 13.82 -11.11
N ILE A 1184 28.96 14.42 -10.27
CA ILE A 1184 30.03 15.33 -10.70
C ILE A 1184 31.40 14.74 -10.36
N ASP A 1185 32.37 14.95 -11.24
CA ASP A 1185 33.79 14.72 -10.97
C ASP A 1185 34.34 15.95 -10.23
N LEU A 1186 35.06 15.75 -9.12
CA LEU A 1186 35.50 16.83 -8.22
C LEU A 1186 36.90 17.39 -8.54
N THR A 1187 37.66 16.71 -9.41
CA THR A 1187 39.05 17.01 -9.76
C THR A 1187 39.21 17.62 -11.14
#